data_AF-A0A229TUG6-F1
#
_entry.id   AF-A0A229TUG6-F1
#
_cell.length_a   1.000
_cell.length_b   1.000
_cell.length_c   1.000
_cell.angle_alpha   90.00
_cell.angle_beta   90.00
_cell.angle_gamma   90.00
#
_symmetry.space_group_name_H-M   'P 1'
#
loop_
_entity.id
_entity.type
_entity.pdbx_description
1 polymer ?
#
loop_
_entity_poly.entity_id
_entity_poly.type
_entity_poly.pdbx_seq_one_letter_code
_entity_poly.pdbx_strand_id
1 'polypeptide(L)'
;MEAAEAVAKVEEWLREVHGPSADLRVDQANLVRRPEGWYVPYNSAAFLDGGDPGERIVPPPALIVRDPEGDLRHASPIFGGLSIPAQYPGRDHWAEMVDPEYAGSGLGRLGVPLAAIMGWRRYLPDGTETGETRANPEYRTGPSRRGYPMPWTTLDSLVEFRHVGWLDQRKFVLGLLEESVLVPLADGRVRHQSTTDGRRRVELWTSSRFFPPGSREWFWLDPVTLLSHVPEADLVIHGPWQLPVEVTTEEIRAAHAEFPRYSDKIEVTGECVEASADLTRWATDTAARIGLPEPVEPPVDAGDSARAHGFELTGDECYRVVTGRSWVRRMAMALPPRPPYDPAAFGLTPGYDDDGRPTLRVDSFGKFADVGQDTNFSWQRLLGAYVGFALGEALGAPVDRLSREEIVRAHGPDQLTDLSAPGRIGPLTQRLLFLTEAVLRGGADAAREATTRWLHTQGETVPGIDGWLPNLDELHAVRDPDPADLRSGPAVLLGALPGVLTIGGRGEVPFGASEAAVRAFAALPESDEGDLTFAVFLGLLFERSLEREFSPALWVSAGAVLRDREGPGWDAVRDLAARSLIAIPEQGMYYLPDPEEVGDGRDTPSVLGRALAAVTGFENNPEVALLRAVNHSGRSALTGAIAGALVGARNGVPGLPPKWVDQLELKPLIERVVTDVTRRFEGIPEGEEGQRWLRRYPAIRP
;
A
#
# COMPACT_ATOMS: atom_id res chain seq x y z
N MET A 1 40.33 3.51 -8.92
CA MET A 1 41.41 2.95 -8.07
C MET A 1 41.93 1.64 -8.64
N GLU A 2 43.25 1.46 -8.72
CA GLU A 2 43.87 0.21 -9.20
C GLU A 2 43.86 -0.90 -8.13
N ALA A 3 43.87 -2.17 -8.54
CA ALA A 3 43.84 -3.31 -7.61
C ALA A 3 45.01 -3.29 -6.60
N ALA A 4 46.21 -2.91 -7.07
CA ALA A 4 47.40 -2.83 -6.23
C ALA A 4 47.26 -1.79 -5.09
N GLU A 5 46.56 -0.68 -5.35
CA GLU A 5 46.29 0.34 -4.32
C GLU A 5 45.32 -0.19 -3.26
N ALA A 6 44.28 -0.92 -3.68
CA ALA A 6 43.35 -1.56 -2.75
C ALA A 6 44.02 -2.63 -1.88
N VAL A 7 44.90 -3.44 -2.47
CA VAL A 7 45.72 -4.43 -1.73
C VAL A 7 46.58 -3.74 -0.68
N ALA A 8 47.29 -2.66 -1.05
CA ALA A 8 48.15 -1.93 -0.13
C ALA A 8 47.38 -1.37 1.07
N LYS A 9 46.18 -0.82 0.86
CA LYS A 9 45.31 -0.33 1.94
C LYS A 9 44.88 -1.43 2.91
N VAL A 10 44.55 -2.61 2.38
CA VAL A 10 44.16 -3.76 3.22
C VAL A 10 45.36 -4.33 3.97
N GLU A 11 46.53 -4.42 3.36
CA GLU A 11 47.76 -4.84 4.04
C GLU A 11 48.19 -3.86 5.14
N GLU A 12 47.98 -2.56 4.93
CA GLU A 12 48.18 -1.55 5.97
C GLU A 12 47.23 -1.75 7.14
N TRP A 13 45.93 -1.92 6.87
CA TRP A 13 44.93 -2.20 7.89
C TRP A 13 45.22 -3.49 8.66
N LEU A 14 45.61 -4.57 7.98
CA LEU A 14 45.97 -5.84 8.62
C LEU A 14 47.14 -5.67 9.60
N ARG A 15 48.17 -4.92 9.19
CA ARG A 15 49.33 -4.61 10.06
C ARG A 15 48.95 -3.76 11.26
N GLU A 16 48.04 -2.81 11.09
CA GLU A 16 47.56 -1.95 12.17
C GLU A 16 46.67 -2.70 13.17
N VAL A 17 45.77 -3.55 12.68
CA VAL A 17 44.76 -4.25 13.48
C VAL A 17 45.29 -5.52 14.15
N HIS A 18 46.10 -6.30 13.44
CA HIS A 18 46.60 -7.59 13.93
C HIS A 18 48.09 -7.55 14.32
N GLY A 19 48.80 -6.48 13.97
CA GLY A 19 50.23 -6.34 14.21
C GLY A 19 51.10 -6.94 13.08
N PRO A 20 52.39 -6.56 13.01
CA PRO A 20 53.29 -7.02 11.94
C PRO A 20 53.70 -8.49 12.05
N SER A 21 53.44 -9.13 13.19
CA SER A 21 53.73 -10.56 13.44
C SER A 21 52.54 -11.47 13.17
N ALA A 22 51.38 -10.93 12.77
CA ALA A 22 50.23 -11.73 12.42
C ALA A 22 50.49 -12.53 11.14
N ASP A 23 50.17 -13.82 11.18
CA ASP A 23 50.19 -14.69 10.00
C ASP A 23 48.94 -14.45 9.14
N LEU A 24 48.81 -13.24 8.58
CA LEU A 24 47.69 -12.86 7.70
C LEU A 24 48.23 -12.09 6.50
N ARG A 25 47.73 -12.41 5.30
CA ARG A 25 48.06 -11.71 4.06
C ARG A 25 46.86 -11.66 3.13
N VAL A 26 46.82 -10.64 2.29
CA VAL A 26 45.84 -10.53 1.21
C VAL A 26 45.98 -11.71 0.25
N ASP A 27 44.84 -12.29 -0.10
CA ASP A 27 44.73 -13.30 -1.15
C ASP A 27 44.60 -12.60 -2.51
N GLN A 28 45.77 -12.28 -3.08
CA GLN A 28 45.85 -11.55 -4.36
C GLN A 28 45.30 -12.34 -5.55
N ALA A 29 45.14 -13.67 -5.43
CA ALA A 29 44.61 -14.51 -6.50
C ALA A 29 43.08 -14.41 -6.62
N ASN A 30 42.39 -14.01 -5.56
CA ASN A 30 40.92 -13.98 -5.48
C ASN A 30 40.36 -12.55 -5.32
N LEU A 31 41.09 -11.53 -5.79
CA LEU A 31 40.58 -10.15 -5.83
C LEU A 31 39.40 -10.06 -6.81
N VAL A 32 38.30 -9.46 -6.38
CA VAL A 32 37.11 -9.28 -7.22
C VAL A 32 36.70 -7.82 -7.25
N ARG A 33 36.49 -7.28 -8.45
CA ARG A 33 35.91 -5.95 -8.64
C ARG A 33 34.39 -6.04 -8.46
N ARG A 34 33.83 -5.29 -7.51
CA ARG A 34 32.39 -5.22 -7.23
C ARG A 34 31.87 -3.79 -7.45
N PRO A 35 30.53 -3.59 -7.61
CA PRO A 35 29.95 -2.26 -7.76
C PRO A 35 30.31 -1.28 -6.62
N GLU A 36 30.43 -1.77 -5.38
CA GLU A 36 30.86 -0.96 -4.25
C GLU A 36 32.37 -0.61 -4.27
N GLY A 37 33.21 -1.46 -4.86
CA GLY A 37 34.67 -1.30 -4.81
C GLY A 37 35.43 -2.62 -4.99
N TRP A 38 36.71 -2.63 -4.62
CA TRP A 38 37.54 -3.83 -4.65
C TRP A 38 37.23 -4.73 -3.45
N TYR A 39 36.76 -5.95 -3.70
CA TYR A 39 36.66 -7.01 -2.71
C TYR A 39 38.01 -7.70 -2.58
N VAL A 40 38.62 -7.57 -1.41
CA VAL A 40 39.99 -7.98 -1.11
C VAL A 40 39.94 -9.01 0.02
N PRO A 41 39.88 -10.32 -0.31
CA PRO A 41 39.96 -11.37 0.68
C PRO A 41 41.35 -11.45 1.30
N TYR A 42 41.43 -11.91 2.53
CA TYR A 42 42.70 -12.23 3.19
C TYR A 42 42.59 -13.56 3.93
N ASN A 43 43.73 -14.22 4.11
CA ASN A 43 43.83 -15.51 4.79
C ASN A 43 45.17 -15.63 5.50
N SER A 44 45.45 -16.77 6.14
CA SER A 44 46.77 -17.02 6.72
C SER A 44 47.85 -17.07 5.63
N ALA A 45 49.05 -16.56 5.91
CA ALA A 45 50.12 -16.64 4.93
C ALA A 45 50.55 -18.10 4.72
N ALA A 46 50.51 -18.92 5.77
CA ALA A 46 50.74 -20.37 5.70
C ALA A 46 49.82 -21.09 4.68
N PHE A 47 48.51 -20.79 4.68
CA PHE A 47 47.59 -21.35 3.69
C PHE A 47 47.87 -20.82 2.27
N LEU A 48 48.12 -19.52 2.13
CA LEU A 48 48.33 -18.90 0.81
C LEU A 48 49.65 -19.34 0.14
N ASP A 49 50.71 -19.58 0.91
CA ASP A 49 52.02 -20.01 0.39
C ASP A 49 52.11 -21.53 0.21
N GLY A 50 51.56 -22.31 1.15
CA GLY A 50 51.73 -23.77 1.22
C GLY A 50 50.50 -24.61 0.86
N GLY A 51 49.32 -24.00 0.78
CA GLY A 51 48.05 -24.68 0.49
C GLY A 51 47.53 -25.57 1.63
N ASP A 52 48.04 -25.41 2.87
CA ASP A 52 47.63 -26.24 4.02
C ASP A 52 46.17 -25.98 4.42
N PRO A 53 45.25 -26.95 4.21
CA PRO A 53 43.84 -26.76 4.54
C PRO A 53 43.58 -26.52 6.04
N GLY A 54 44.50 -26.93 6.93
CA GLY A 54 44.37 -26.76 8.38
C GLY A 54 44.55 -25.32 8.85
N GLU A 55 45.28 -24.50 8.08
CA GLU A 55 45.56 -23.09 8.38
C GLU A 55 44.57 -22.14 7.66
N ARG A 56 43.64 -22.69 6.89
CA ARG A 56 42.67 -21.91 6.12
C ARG A 56 41.58 -21.31 7.01
N ILE A 57 41.40 -20.00 6.91
CA ILE A 57 40.22 -19.31 7.47
C ILE A 57 39.02 -19.55 6.54
N VAL A 58 37.93 -20.11 7.08
CA VAL A 58 36.71 -20.45 6.34
C VAL A 58 35.45 -19.92 7.07
N PRO A 59 34.59 -19.12 6.40
CA PRO A 59 34.83 -18.48 5.09
C PRO A 59 35.99 -17.47 5.19
N PRO A 60 36.73 -17.22 4.08
CA PRO A 60 37.79 -16.24 4.09
C PRO A 60 37.20 -14.84 4.39
N PRO A 61 37.74 -14.12 5.37
CA PRO A 61 37.33 -12.73 5.61
C PRO A 61 37.78 -11.85 4.46
N ALA A 62 37.08 -10.73 4.27
CA ALA A 62 37.40 -9.78 3.23
C ALA A 62 37.08 -8.35 3.64
N LEU A 63 37.88 -7.43 3.13
CA LEU A 63 37.56 -6.01 3.14
C LEU A 63 37.10 -5.57 1.74
N ILE A 64 36.23 -4.58 1.69
CA ILE A 64 35.89 -3.82 0.50
C ILE A 64 36.60 -2.48 0.59
N VAL A 65 37.35 -2.14 -0.45
CA VAL A 65 37.97 -0.82 -0.62
C VAL A 65 37.12 -0.03 -1.62
N ARG A 66 36.38 0.98 -1.13
CA ARG A 66 35.48 1.79 -1.98
C ARG A 66 36.26 2.58 -3.03
N ASP A 67 35.68 2.79 -4.22
CA ASP A 67 36.27 3.61 -5.28
C ASP A 67 35.41 4.86 -5.49
N PRO A 68 35.97 6.08 -5.56
CA PRO A 68 37.40 6.46 -5.48
C PRO A 68 37.95 6.78 -4.09
N GLU A 69 37.10 6.91 -3.07
CA GLU A 69 37.51 7.44 -1.76
C GLU A 69 38.48 6.50 -1.02
N GLY A 70 38.35 5.19 -1.27
CA GLY A 70 39.22 4.18 -0.70
C GLY A 70 38.98 3.88 0.76
N ASP A 71 37.75 4.14 1.23
CA ASP A 71 37.27 3.74 2.54
C ASP A 71 37.29 2.22 2.67
N LEU A 72 37.77 1.73 3.81
CA LEU A 72 37.81 0.31 4.14
C LEU A 72 36.52 -0.12 4.84
N ARG A 73 35.96 -1.24 4.40
CA ARG A 73 34.71 -1.80 4.94
C ARG A 73 34.81 -3.30 5.08
N HIS A 74 34.31 -3.88 6.17
CA HIS A 74 34.12 -5.32 6.25
C HIS A 74 33.06 -5.74 5.25
N ALA A 75 33.39 -6.71 4.39
CA ALA A 75 32.42 -7.33 3.51
C ALA A 75 31.43 -8.14 4.35
N SER A 76 30.16 -8.14 3.97
CA SER A 76 29.20 -9.05 4.60
C SER A 76 29.56 -10.50 4.27
N PRO A 77 29.55 -11.41 5.25
CA PRO A 77 29.69 -12.84 4.99
C PRO A 77 28.42 -13.43 4.34
N ILE A 78 27.30 -12.69 4.37
CA ILE A 78 26.02 -13.09 3.79
C ILE A 78 25.88 -12.42 2.42
N PHE A 79 25.48 -13.19 1.41
CA PHE A 79 25.19 -12.64 0.09
C PHE A 79 24.07 -11.59 0.16
N GLY A 80 24.27 -10.44 -0.49
CA GLY A 80 23.32 -9.31 -0.44
C GLY A 80 23.36 -8.47 0.86
N GLY A 81 24.10 -8.91 1.88
CA GLY A 81 24.26 -8.19 3.13
C GLY A 81 25.09 -6.90 2.98
N LEU A 82 24.88 -5.95 3.89
CA LEU A 82 25.58 -4.67 3.87
C LEU A 82 27.03 -4.82 4.31
N SER A 83 27.93 -4.12 3.63
CA SER A 83 29.27 -3.87 4.16
C SER A 83 29.19 -2.85 5.30
N ILE A 84 30.09 -2.95 6.28
CA ILE A 84 30.16 -2.02 7.42
C ILE A 84 31.55 -1.38 7.47
N PRO A 85 31.69 -0.13 7.96
CA PRO A 85 33.01 0.50 8.11
C PRO A 85 34.01 -0.40 8.85
N ALA A 86 35.25 -0.47 8.35
CA ALA A 86 36.29 -1.26 8.99
C ALA A 86 36.60 -0.71 10.38
N GLN A 87 36.71 -1.61 11.36
CA GLN A 87 36.96 -1.23 12.74
C GLN A 87 38.46 -1.29 13.07
N TYR A 88 38.87 -0.52 14.08
CA TYR A 88 40.23 -0.48 14.59
C TYR A 88 40.20 -0.78 16.09
N PRO A 89 40.77 -1.91 16.55
CA PRO A 89 40.77 -2.28 17.96
C PRO A 89 41.37 -1.18 18.84
N GLY A 90 40.80 -0.97 20.02
CA GLY A 90 41.27 0.04 20.97
C GLY A 90 40.83 1.47 20.65
N ARG A 91 39.99 1.68 19.62
CA ARG A 91 39.43 2.99 19.26
C ARG A 91 37.91 2.99 19.38
N ASP A 92 37.37 4.14 19.75
CA ASP A 92 35.95 4.43 19.58
C ASP A 92 35.58 4.33 18.10
N HIS A 93 34.38 3.84 17.81
CA HIS A 93 33.86 3.80 16.45
C HIS A 93 32.43 4.29 16.36
N TRP A 94 32.04 4.69 15.16
CA TRP A 94 30.73 5.20 14.83
C TRP A 94 30.05 4.21 13.88
N ALA A 95 29.10 3.44 14.39
CA ALA A 95 28.33 2.51 13.58
C ALA A 95 27.27 3.26 12.76
N GLU A 96 27.16 2.93 11.48
CA GLU A 96 26.15 3.49 10.59
C GLU A 96 24.75 2.98 10.98
N MET A 97 23.80 3.90 11.15
CA MET A 97 22.38 3.59 11.27
C MET A 97 21.78 3.66 9.88
N VAL A 98 21.82 2.54 9.15
CA VAL A 98 21.27 2.42 7.79
C VAL A 98 19.75 2.32 7.87
N ASP A 99 19.06 3.00 6.95
CA ASP A 99 17.61 2.90 6.84
C ASP A 99 17.17 1.44 6.67
N PRO A 100 16.19 0.97 7.48
CA PRO A 100 15.71 -0.42 7.41
C PRO A 100 15.24 -0.85 6.01
N GLU A 101 14.67 0.07 5.22
CA GLU A 101 14.23 -0.25 3.86
C GLU A 101 15.43 -0.63 2.97
N TYR A 102 16.54 0.12 3.06
CA TYR A 102 17.77 -0.23 2.33
C TYR A 102 18.42 -1.49 2.89
N ALA A 103 18.48 -1.62 4.22
CA ALA A 103 19.09 -2.78 4.88
C ALA A 103 18.37 -4.10 4.57
N GLY A 104 17.05 -4.07 4.43
CA GLY A 104 16.23 -5.22 4.08
C GLY A 104 16.11 -5.50 2.57
N SER A 105 16.64 -4.65 1.71
CA SER A 105 16.43 -4.74 0.25
C SER A 105 17.20 -5.86 -0.47
N GLY A 106 18.26 -6.39 0.15
CA GLY A 106 19.21 -7.30 -0.50
C GLY A 106 20.19 -6.63 -1.47
N LEU A 107 20.18 -5.30 -1.59
CA LEU A 107 21.03 -4.53 -2.51
C LEU A 107 22.41 -4.15 -1.95
N GLY A 108 22.85 -4.79 -0.86
CA GLY A 108 24.11 -4.44 -0.17
C GLY A 108 25.36 -4.51 -1.04
N ARG A 109 25.33 -5.29 -2.13
CA ARG A 109 26.40 -5.38 -3.15
C ARG A 109 26.69 -4.05 -3.87
N LEU A 110 25.73 -3.13 -3.91
CA LEU A 110 25.89 -1.78 -4.49
C LEU A 110 26.59 -0.81 -3.52
N GLY A 111 26.83 -1.27 -2.30
CA GLY A 111 27.36 -0.49 -1.19
C GLY A 111 26.34 0.47 -0.60
N VAL A 112 26.40 0.63 0.72
CA VAL A 112 25.51 1.53 1.46
C VAL A 112 25.68 2.98 0.99
N PRO A 113 24.67 3.61 0.36
CA PRO A 113 24.72 5.00 -0.05
C PRO A 113 24.67 5.92 1.17
N LEU A 114 25.42 7.02 1.15
CA LEU A 114 25.38 8.02 2.23
C LEU A 114 23.96 8.54 2.46
N ALA A 115 23.18 8.74 1.39
CA ALA A 115 21.80 9.21 1.48
C ALA A 115 20.84 8.20 2.16
N ALA A 116 21.22 6.93 2.31
CA ALA A 116 20.43 5.91 3.02
C ALA A 116 20.88 5.71 4.48
N ILE A 117 21.94 6.40 4.93
CA ILE A 117 22.42 6.33 6.32
C ILE A 117 21.69 7.44 7.10
N MET A 118 20.83 7.08 8.04
CA MET A 118 20.07 8.03 8.88
C MET A 118 21.00 8.83 9.81
N GLY A 119 22.10 8.22 10.22
CA GLY A 119 23.08 8.81 11.12
C GLY A 119 24.09 7.77 11.59
N TRP A 120 24.81 8.11 12.66
CA TRP A 120 25.76 7.22 13.29
C TRP A 120 25.54 7.15 14.79
N ARG A 121 25.92 6.02 15.37
CA ARG A 121 25.91 5.78 16.81
C ARG A 121 27.29 5.44 17.32
N ARG A 122 27.70 6.02 18.44
CA ARG A 122 29.05 5.83 19.00
C ARG A 122 29.12 4.60 19.89
N TYR A 123 30.22 3.88 19.74
CA TYR A 123 30.60 2.72 20.55
C TYR A 123 32.02 2.90 21.08
N LEU A 124 32.23 2.46 22.32
CA LEU A 124 33.54 2.41 22.97
C LEU A 124 34.39 1.25 22.43
N PRO A 125 35.71 1.22 22.73
CA PRO A 125 36.60 0.17 22.25
C PRO A 125 36.24 -1.25 22.71
N ASP A 126 35.50 -1.37 23.81
CA ASP A 126 35.01 -2.64 24.36
C ASP A 126 33.66 -3.07 23.75
N GLY A 127 33.12 -2.30 22.81
CA GLY A 127 31.83 -2.56 22.16
C GLY A 127 30.63 -1.98 22.90
N THR A 128 30.82 -1.23 23.98
CA THR A 128 29.71 -0.60 24.71
C THR A 128 29.11 0.57 23.93
N GLU A 129 27.80 0.54 23.70
CA GLU A 129 27.04 1.66 23.10
C GLU A 129 26.99 2.85 24.07
N THR A 130 27.40 4.05 23.64
CA THR A 130 27.40 5.24 24.52
C THR A 130 26.07 5.97 24.60
N GLY A 131 25.13 5.66 23.69
CA GLY A 131 23.89 6.41 23.47
C GLY A 131 24.07 7.71 22.68
N GLU A 132 25.31 8.13 22.38
CA GLU A 132 25.56 9.29 21.54
C GLU A 132 25.24 8.99 20.08
N THR A 133 24.39 9.82 19.46
CA THR A 133 24.04 9.73 18.05
C THR A 133 24.41 11.01 17.30
N ARG A 134 24.88 10.85 16.06
CA ARG A 134 25.13 11.93 15.11
C ARG A 134 24.18 11.78 13.93
N ALA A 135 23.30 12.75 13.70
CA ALA A 135 22.43 12.75 12.53
C ALA A 135 23.24 12.93 11.23
N ASN A 136 22.78 12.32 10.13
CA ASN A 136 23.34 12.57 8.81
C ASN A 136 22.54 13.66 8.09
N PRO A 137 23.14 14.84 7.80
CA PRO A 137 22.45 15.88 7.06
C PRO A 137 22.15 15.49 5.61
N GLU A 138 22.89 14.53 5.03
CA GLU A 138 22.71 14.06 3.65
C GLU A 138 21.66 12.94 3.52
N TYR A 139 21.14 12.42 4.64
CA TYR A 139 20.11 11.39 4.62
C TYR A 139 18.89 11.86 3.83
N ARG A 140 18.35 11.01 2.97
CA ARG A 140 17.07 11.24 2.31
C ARG A 140 16.06 10.25 2.88
N THR A 141 14.90 10.76 3.26
CA THR A 141 13.80 9.93 3.78
C THR A 141 13.45 8.79 2.82
N GLY A 142 13.33 7.57 3.36
CA GLY A 142 13.04 6.36 2.58
C GLY A 142 11.70 6.36 1.83
N PRO A 143 11.55 5.53 0.79
CA PRO A 143 10.39 5.53 -0.10
C PRO A 143 9.06 5.34 0.64
N SER A 144 8.95 4.32 1.50
CA SER A 144 7.68 3.99 2.16
C SER A 144 7.18 5.15 3.01
N ARG A 145 8.09 5.82 3.72
CA ARG A 145 7.82 7.02 4.53
C ARG A 145 7.43 8.25 3.70
N ARG A 146 7.84 8.32 2.44
CA ARG A 146 7.37 9.33 1.48
C ARG A 146 5.99 9.01 0.89
N GLY A 147 5.45 7.83 1.20
CA GLY A 147 4.21 7.32 0.64
C GLY A 147 4.39 6.73 -0.76
N TYR A 148 5.57 6.20 -1.08
CA TYR A 148 5.74 5.28 -2.22
C TYR A 148 5.13 3.93 -1.82
N PRO A 149 4.52 3.16 -2.72
CA PRO A 149 4.00 1.83 -2.39
C PRO A 149 5.09 0.92 -1.80
N MET A 150 4.69 -0.13 -1.07
CA MET A 150 5.68 -1.09 -0.57
C MET A 150 6.25 -1.92 -1.73
N PRO A 151 7.58 -2.07 -1.82
CA PRO A 151 8.20 -2.92 -2.84
C PRO A 151 7.88 -4.39 -2.59
N TRP A 152 7.59 -5.14 -3.66
CA TRP A 152 7.30 -6.58 -3.61
C TRP A 152 8.49 -7.43 -4.06
N THR A 153 9.35 -6.85 -4.89
CA THR A 153 10.55 -7.45 -5.46
C THR A 153 11.76 -6.57 -5.19
N THR A 154 12.96 -7.15 -5.27
CA THR A 154 14.22 -6.38 -5.19
C THR A 154 14.30 -5.30 -6.29
N LEU A 155 13.75 -5.58 -7.47
CA LEU A 155 13.68 -4.61 -8.58
C LEU A 155 12.73 -3.44 -8.27
N ASP A 156 11.64 -3.65 -7.53
CA ASP A 156 10.81 -2.55 -7.01
C ASP A 156 11.63 -1.62 -6.10
N SER A 157 12.34 -2.19 -5.13
CA SER A 157 13.22 -1.42 -4.24
C SER A 157 14.27 -0.65 -5.03
N LEU A 158 14.87 -1.26 -6.05
CA LEU A 158 15.86 -0.61 -6.91
C LEU A 158 15.29 0.63 -7.62
N VAL A 159 14.08 0.50 -8.20
CA VAL A 159 13.35 1.61 -8.84
C VAL A 159 13.03 2.71 -7.83
N GLU A 160 12.52 2.37 -6.67
CA GLU A 160 12.17 3.35 -5.64
C GLU A 160 13.38 4.08 -5.07
N PHE A 161 14.49 3.37 -4.84
CA PHE A 161 15.74 3.96 -4.35
C PHE A 161 16.36 4.94 -5.36
N ARG A 162 16.15 4.70 -6.66
CA ARG A 162 16.51 5.64 -7.73
C ARG A 162 15.62 6.89 -7.75
N HIS A 163 14.35 6.77 -7.35
CA HIS A 163 13.43 7.91 -7.24
C HIS A 163 13.72 8.79 -6.02
N VAL A 164 13.98 8.19 -4.86
CA VAL A 164 14.30 8.96 -3.64
C VAL A 164 15.74 9.50 -3.64
N GLY A 165 16.57 9.06 -4.60
CA GLY A 165 17.95 9.52 -4.78
C GLY A 165 18.94 8.86 -3.83
N TRP A 166 18.63 7.66 -3.34
CA TRP A 166 19.60 6.79 -2.66
C TRP A 166 20.57 6.16 -3.67
N LEU A 167 20.09 5.87 -4.87
CA LEU A 167 20.91 5.36 -5.97
C LEU A 167 20.95 6.39 -7.10
N ASP A 168 22.16 6.66 -7.58
CA ASP A 168 22.34 7.37 -8.84
C ASP A 168 22.04 6.45 -10.05
N GLN A 169 22.06 7.03 -11.24
CA GLN A 169 21.78 6.29 -12.49
C GLN A 169 22.73 5.11 -12.69
N ARG A 170 24.02 5.28 -12.40
CA ARG A 170 25.04 4.25 -12.61
C ARG A 170 24.83 3.06 -11.67
N LYS A 171 24.61 3.32 -10.38
CA LYS A 171 24.30 2.27 -9.39
C LYS A 171 22.97 1.60 -9.68
N PHE A 172 21.98 2.32 -10.18
CA PHE A 172 20.73 1.72 -10.65
C PHE A 172 20.98 0.72 -11.78
N VAL A 173 21.74 1.09 -12.82
CA VAL A 173 22.04 0.17 -13.94
C VAL A 173 22.85 -1.04 -13.47
N LEU A 174 23.84 -0.86 -12.60
CA LEU A 174 24.59 -1.97 -11.99
C LEU A 174 23.72 -2.87 -11.10
N GLY A 175 22.71 -2.28 -10.44
CA GLY A 175 21.66 -3.01 -9.76
C GLY A 175 20.91 -3.91 -10.74
N LEU A 176 20.38 -3.29 -11.80
CA LEU A 176 19.51 -3.88 -12.80
C LEU A 176 20.13 -5.09 -13.51
N LEU A 177 21.46 -5.10 -13.73
CA LEU A 177 22.15 -6.21 -14.41
C LEU A 177 22.01 -7.57 -13.71
N GLU A 178 21.79 -7.59 -12.40
CA GLU A 178 21.60 -8.83 -11.63
C GLU A 178 20.13 -9.14 -11.35
N GLU A 179 19.23 -8.24 -11.73
CA GLU A 179 17.78 -8.43 -11.60
C GLU A 179 17.19 -9.00 -12.90
N SER A 180 15.98 -9.54 -12.80
CA SER A 180 15.21 -9.98 -13.95
C SER A 180 14.01 -9.07 -14.14
N VAL A 181 13.68 -8.80 -15.40
CA VAL A 181 12.57 -7.95 -15.81
C VAL A 181 11.46 -8.79 -16.42
N LEU A 182 10.23 -8.27 -16.37
CA LEU A 182 9.08 -8.86 -17.02
C LEU A 182 8.67 -8.04 -18.25
N VAL A 183 8.40 -8.73 -19.35
CA VAL A 183 8.00 -8.14 -20.63
C VAL A 183 6.73 -8.81 -21.14
N PRO A 184 5.57 -8.14 -21.12
CA PRO A 184 4.36 -8.61 -21.77
C PRO A 184 4.59 -8.90 -23.25
N LEU A 185 4.07 -10.03 -23.72
CA LEU A 185 4.20 -10.47 -25.10
C LEU A 185 2.95 -10.18 -25.91
N ALA A 186 3.15 -9.90 -27.19
CA ALA A 186 2.11 -9.89 -28.20
C ALA A 186 2.47 -10.97 -29.23
N ASP A 187 1.62 -11.99 -29.35
CA ASP A 187 1.81 -13.14 -30.25
C ASP A 187 3.20 -13.80 -30.07
N GLY A 188 3.60 -14.01 -28.80
CA GLY A 188 4.90 -14.60 -28.44
C GLY A 188 6.13 -13.73 -28.74
N ARG A 189 5.96 -12.43 -29.01
CA ARG A 189 7.07 -11.50 -29.32
C ARG A 189 7.10 -10.29 -28.38
N VAL A 190 8.30 -9.77 -28.15
CA VAL A 190 8.53 -8.51 -27.43
C VAL A 190 8.02 -7.34 -28.28
N ARG A 191 7.13 -6.53 -27.72
CA ARG A 191 6.65 -5.30 -28.35
C ARG A 191 7.62 -4.16 -28.10
N HIS A 192 7.89 -3.37 -29.14
CA HIS A 192 8.63 -2.11 -29.01
C HIS A 192 7.84 -0.96 -29.64
N GLN A 193 8.00 0.23 -29.09
CA GLN A 193 7.44 1.47 -29.62
C GLN A 193 8.55 2.28 -30.30
N SER A 194 8.25 2.88 -31.44
CA SER A 194 9.14 3.87 -32.07
C SER A 194 8.76 5.27 -31.61
N THR A 195 9.73 6.01 -31.10
CA THR A 195 9.55 7.42 -30.72
C THR A 195 9.68 8.33 -31.94
N THR A 196 9.22 9.58 -31.80
CA THR A 196 9.26 10.60 -32.86
C THR A 196 10.69 10.96 -33.30
N ASP A 197 11.69 10.74 -32.45
CA ASP A 197 13.12 10.92 -32.74
C ASP A 197 13.77 9.65 -33.34
N GLY A 198 13.00 8.61 -33.63
CA GLY A 198 13.45 7.38 -34.29
C GLY A 198 14.07 6.34 -33.37
N ARG A 199 14.13 6.59 -32.05
CA ARG A 199 14.57 5.58 -31.07
C ARG A 199 13.51 4.49 -30.91
N ARG A 200 13.95 3.31 -30.48
CA ARG A 200 13.06 2.22 -30.08
C ARG A 200 13.01 2.15 -28.57
N ARG A 201 11.84 1.92 -28.01
CA ARG A 201 11.62 1.73 -26.58
C ARG A 201 10.90 0.42 -26.33
N VAL A 202 11.31 -0.30 -25.31
CA VAL A 202 10.59 -1.47 -24.79
C VAL A 202 10.14 -1.14 -23.37
N GLU A 203 8.85 -1.31 -23.13
CA GLU A 203 8.28 -1.19 -21.79
C GLU A 203 8.48 -2.51 -21.05
N LEU A 204 8.95 -2.40 -19.82
CA LEU A 204 9.27 -3.48 -18.91
C LEU A 204 8.57 -3.23 -17.59
N TRP A 205 8.29 -4.30 -16.85
CA TRP A 205 7.67 -4.19 -15.53
C TRP A 205 8.50 -4.94 -14.50
N THR A 206 8.47 -4.43 -13.28
CA THR A 206 9.10 -5.07 -12.12
C THR A 206 8.29 -6.28 -11.61
N SER A 207 6.99 -6.32 -11.91
CA SER A 207 6.06 -7.36 -11.46
C SER A 207 4.85 -7.46 -12.40
N SER A 208 4.26 -8.65 -12.53
CA SER A 208 3.01 -8.91 -13.28
C SER A 208 1.81 -8.14 -12.73
N ARG A 209 1.86 -7.75 -11.46
CA ARG A 209 0.85 -6.92 -10.79
C ARG A 209 0.61 -5.58 -11.48
N PHE A 210 1.64 -5.04 -12.14
CA PHE A 210 1.60 -3.74 -12.79
C PHE A 210 1.38 -3.84 -14.30
N PHE A 211 1.19 -5.06 -14.83
CA PHE A 211 0.93 -5.24 -16.26
C PHE A 211 -0.34 -4.51 -16.70
N PRO A 212 -0.34 -3.97 -17.93
CA PRO A 212 -1.56 -3.45 -18.54
C PRO A 212 -2.65 -4.54 -18.59
N PRO A 213 -3.92 -4.19 -18.36
CA PRO A 213 -5.04 -5.09 -18.61
C PRO A 213 -4.97 -5.66 -20.04
N GLY A 214 -5.33 -6.93 -20.20
CA GLY A 214 -5.18 -7.65 -21.47
C GLY A 214 -3.84 -8.38 -21.66
N SER A 215 -2.83 -8.15 -20.80
CA SER A 215 -1.58 -8.92 -20.85
C SER A 215 -1.80 -10.37 -20.41
N ARG A 216 -1.34 -11.35 -21.19
CA ARG A 216 -1.57 -12.79 -20.92
C ARG A 216 -0.32 -13.64 -20.91
N GLU A 217 0.67 -13.25 -21.70
CA GLU A 217 1.94 -13.94 -21.81
C GLU A 217 3.05 -12.95 -21.49
N TRP A 218 4.13 -13.43 -20.91
CA TRP A 218 5.27 -12.60 -20.56
C TRP A 218 6.59 -13.37 -20.75
N PHE A 219 7.65 -12.63 -21.05
CA PHE A 219 9.01 -13.11 -20.85
C PHE A 219 9.56 -12.59 -19.52
N TRP A 220 10.19 -13.49 -18.77
CA TRP A 220 11.01 -13.19 -17.62
C TRP A 220 12.46 -13.46 -18.00
N LEU A 221 13.25 -12.40 -18.03
CA LEU A 221 14.63 -12.46 -18.49
C LEU A 221 15.47 -11.37 -17.87
N ASP A 222 16.79 -11.54 -17.92
CA ASP A 222 17.69 -10.47 -17.54
C ASP A 222 17.83 -9.40 -18.64
N PRO A 223 18.17 -8.14 -18.28
CA PRO A 223 18.31 -7.05 -19.23
C PRO A 223 19.33 -7.29 -20.35
N VAL A 224 20.41 -8.03 -20.09
CA VAL A 224 21.46 -8.30 -21.10
C VAL A 224 20.94 -9.28 -22.15
N THR A 225 20.25 -10.34 -21.71
CA THR A 225 19.54 -11.27 -22.59
C THR A 225 18.49 -10.54 -23.43
N LEU A 226 17.78 -9.57 -22.85
CA LEU A 226 16.76 -8.80 -23.57
C LEU A 226 17.35 -8.05 -24.77
N LEU A 227 18.57 -7.49 -24.64
CA LEU A 227 19.26 -6.84 -25.75
C LEU A 227 19.57 -7.79 -26.91
N SER A 228 19.57 -9.11 -26.73
CA SER A 228 19.70 -10.06 -27.85
C SER A 228 18.42 -10.13 -28.70
N HIS A 229 17.27 -9.81 -28.10
CA HIS A 229 15.97 -9.74 -28.80
C HIS A 229 15.69 -8.35 -29.37
N VAL A 230 16.15 -7.31 -28.68
CA VAL A 230 15.91 -5.89 -29.02
C VAL A 230 17.19 -5.05 -28.90
N PRO A 231 18.18 -5.24 -29.81
CA PRO A 231 19.55 -4.73 -29.63
C PRO A 231 19.74 -3.21 -29.67
N GLU A 232 18.73 -2.46 -30.11
CA GLU A 232 18.77 -1.00 -30.30
C GLU A 232 17.65 -0.28 -29.50
N ALA A 233 17.01 -0.96 -28.54
CA ALA A 233 15.90 -0.39 -27.80
C ALA A 233 16.30 0.08 -26.41
N ASP A 234 15.95 1.32 -26.08
CA ASP A 234 16.01 1.82 -24.71
C ASP A 234 14.93 1.14 -23.86
N LEU A 235 15.25 0.87 -22.61
CA LEU A 235 14.37 0.18 -21.67
C LEU A 235 13.62 1.21 -20.82
N VAL A 236 12.30 1.03 -20.72
CA VAL A 236 11.42 1.86 -19.88
C VAL A 236 10.85 0.96 -18.80
N ILE A 237 11.32 1.10 -17.56
CA ILE A 237 10.99 0.20 -16.46
C ILE A 237 9.89 0.81 -15.62
N HIS A 238 8.71 0.19 -15.66
CA HIS A 238 7.54 0.50 -14.86
C HIS A 238 7.58 -0.31 -13.56
N GLY A 239 7.30 0.36 -12.44
CA GLY A 239 7.27 -0.26 -11.13
C GLY A 239 6.08 0.21 -10.30
N PRO A 240 6.19 0.17 -8.96
CA PRO A 240 5.10 0.57 -8.07
C PRO A 240 4.77 2.07 -8.16
N TRP A 241 5.74 2.89 -8.55
CA TRP A 241 5.56 4.33 -8.75
C TRP A 241 5.16 4.68 -10.19
N GLN A 242 4.41 5.77 -10.37
CA GLN A 242 3.89 6.18 -11.68
C GLN A 242 4.97 6.60 -12.68
N LEU A 243 6.11 7.09 -12.20
CA LEU A 243 7.20 7.52 -13.08
C LEU A 243 8.10 6.32 -13.41
N PRO A 244 8.22 5.93 -14.68
CA PRO A 244 9.14 4.87 -15.07
C PRO A 244 10.59 5.35 -15.02
N VAL A 245 11.53 4.41 -14.91
CA VAL A 245 12.97 4.69 -15.04
C VAL A 245 13.42 4.28 -16.44
N GLU A 246 14.01 5.23 -17.18
CA GLU A 246 14.60 4.97 -18.48
C GLU A 246 16.07 4.53 -18.34
N VAL A 247 16.44 3.50 -19.10
CA VAL A 247 17.82 3.00 -19.22
C VAL A 247 18.14 2.78 -20.68
N THR A 248 19.23 3.38 -21.14
CA THR A 248 19.68 3.23 -22.52
C THR A 248 20.38 1.90 -22.73
N THR A 249 20.33 1.40 -23.97
CA THR A 249 21.10 0.20 -24.34
C THR A 249 22.61 0.38 -24.07
N GLU A 250 23.14 1.59 -24.28
CA GLU A 250 24.56 1.86 -24.09
C GLU A 250 24.97 1.80 -22.62
N GLU A 251 24.14 2.30 -21.70
CA GLU A 251 24.38 2.18 -20.26
C GLU A 251 24.49 0.71 -19.82
N ILE A 252 23.61 -0.16 -20.33
CA ILE A 252 23.63 -1.60 -20.02
C ILE A 252 24.88 -2.26 -20.57
N ARG A 253 25.25 -1.96 -21.84
CA ARG A 253 26.47 -2.52 -22.47
C ARG A 253 27.72 -2.08 -21.73
N ALA A 254 27.83 -0.80 -21.38
CA ALA A 254 28.95 -0.26 -20.63
C ALA A 254 29.06 -0.89 -19.24
N ALA A 255 27.94 -0.97 -18.51
CA ALA A 255 27.90 -1.59 -17.19
C ALA A 255 28.24 -3.09 -17.24
N HIS A 256 27.75 -3.83 -18.23
CA HIS A 256 28.03 -5.26 -18.39
C HIS A 256 29.47 -5.55 -18.82
N ALA A 257 30.07 -4.66 -19.61
CA ALA A 257 31.48 -4.78 -19.99
C ALA A 257 32.42 -4.59 -18.79
N GLU A 258 32.06 -3.69 -17.87
CA GLU A 258 32.82 -3.46 -16.63
C GLU A 258 32.54 -4.53 -15.57
N PHE A 259 31.28 -4.96 -15.45
CA PHE A 259 30.83 -5.97 -14.50
C PHE A 259 30.06 -7.08 -15.23
N PRO A 260 30.80 -8.07 -15.79
CA PRO A 260 30.18 -9.22 -16.43
C PRO A 260 29.32 -10.01 -15.45
N ARG A 261 28.29 -10.66 -16.00
CA ARG A 261 27.37 -11.47 -15.22
C ARG A 261 28.04 -12.76 -14.74
N TYR A 262 27.83 -13.10 -13.48
CA TYR A 262 28.29 -14.37 -12.88
C TYR A 262 27.16 -15.38 -12.63
N SER A 263 25.90 -14.97 -12.72
CA SER A 263 24.73 -15.83 -12.55
C SER A 263 24.23 -16.42 -13.88
N ASP A 264 23.48 -17.51 -13.81
CA ASP A 264 22.94 -18.21 -14.98
C ASP A 264 21.92 -17.39 -15.74
N LYS A 265 22.01 -17.38 -17.08
CA LYS A 265 21.05 -16.72 -17.97
C LYS A 265 19.60 -17.09 -17.60
N ILE A 266 18.73 -16.08 -17.51
CA ILE A 266 17.29 -16.28 -17.27
C ILE A 266 16.56 -15.92 -18.56
N GLU A 267 15.78 -16.85 -19.07
CA GLU A 267 14.94 -16.67 -20.26
C GLU A 267 13.77 -17.66 -20.17
N VAL A 268 12.68 -17.22 -19.56
CA VAL A 268 11.49 -18.02 -19.29
C VAL A 268 10.27 -17.34 -19.89
N THR A 269 9.44 -18.09 -20.62
CA THR A 269 8.10 -17.66 -21.00
C THR A 269 7.10 -18.14 -19.97
N GLY A 270 6.23 -17.24 -19.52
CA GLY A 270 5.13 -17.55 -18.62
C GLY A 270 3.80 -17.03 -19.15
N GLU A 271 2.72 -17.51 -18.54
CA GLU A 271 1.36 -17.06 -18.79
C GLU A 271 0.68 -16.64 -17.49
N CYS A 272 -0.31 -15.77 -17.58
CA CYS A 272 -1.13 -15.36 -16.45
C CYS A 272 -2.10 -16.48 -16.05
N VAL A 273 -2.17 -16.79 -14.76
CA VAL A 273 -2.91 -17.96 -14.24
C VAL A 273 -4.40 -17.90 -14.59
N GLU A 274 -5.00 -16.71 -14.57
CA GLU A 274 -6.41 -16.50 -14.91
C GLU A 274 -6.79 -16.85 -16.36
N ALA A 275 -5.79 -17.02 -17.24
CA ALA A 275 -5.97 -17.45 -18.63
C ALA A 275 -5.37 -18.85 -18.91
N SER A 276 -4.86 -19.54 -17.88
CA SER A 276 -4.12 -20.79 -18.06
C SER A 276 -4.99 -21.96 -18.52
N ALA A 277 -4.38 -22.89 -19.25
CA ALA A 277 -5.04 -24.12 -19.66
C ALA A 277 -5.44 -25.00 -18.46
N ASP A 278 -4.68 -24.93 -17.37
CA ASP A 278 -4.93 -25.67 -16.13
C ASP A 278 -6.23 -25.21 -15.46
N LEU A 279 -6.47 -23.90 -15.43
CA LEU A 279 -7.68 -23.32 -14.88
C LEU A 279 -8.92 -23.66 -15.73
N THR A 280 -8.78 -23.71 -17.05
CA THR A 280 -9.83 -24.19 -17.96
C THR A 280 -10.21 -25.65 -17.68
N ARG A 281 -9.22 -26.52 -17.44
CA ARG A 281 -9.48 -27.91 -17.03
C ARG A 281 -10.19 -27.97 -15.68
N TRP A 282 -9.75 -27.16 -14.72
CA TRP A 282 -10.40 -27.06 -13.41
C TRP A 282 -11.87 -26.63 -13.48
N ALA A 283 -12.20 -25.67 -14.35
CA ALA A 283 -13.58 -25.24 -14.59
C ALA A 283 -14.43 -26.40 -15.12
N THR A 284 -13.89 -27.18 -16.07
CA THR A 284 -14.53 -28.36 -16.64
C THR A 284 -14.79 -29.44 -15.59
N ASP A 285 -13.76 -29.79 -14.81
CA ASP A 285 -13.86 -30.80 -13.75
C ASP A 285 -14.83 -30.39 -12.64
N THR A 286 -14.81 -29.10 -12.26
CA THR A 286 -15.72 -28.55 -11.26
C THR A 286 -17.17 -28.62 -11.74
N ALA A 287 -17.44 -28.23 -12.99
CA ALA A 287 -18.77 -28.29 -13.58
C ALA A 287 -19.31 -29.73 -13.60
N ALA A 288 -18.49 -30.70 -14.02
CA ALA A 288 -18.85 -32.11 -14.00
C ALA A 288 -19.16 -32.60 -12.58
N ARG A 289 -18.35 -32.23 -11.59
CA ARG A 289 -18.51 -32.64 -10.18
C ARG A 289 -19.80 -32.12 -9.54
N ILE A 290 -20.23 -30.90 -9.85
CA ILE A 290 -21.43 -30.28 -9.25
C ILE A 290 -22.68 -30.40 -10.13
N GLY A 291 -22.57 -31.07 -11.28
CA GLY A 291 -23.67 -31.24 -12.24
C GLY A 291 -24.09 -29.93 -12.92
N LEU A 292 -23.14 -29.05 -13.22
CA LEU A 292 -23.36 -27.86 -14.02
C LEU A 292 -23.22 -28.22 -15.51
N PRO A 293 -24.21 -27.95 -16.39
CA PRO A 293 -24.19 -28.42 -17.79
C PRO A 293 -23.03 -27.88 -18.62
N GLU A 294 -22.62 -26.64 -18.35
CA GLU A 294 -21.55 -25.94 -19.06
C GLU A 294 -20.58 -25.35 -18.03
N PRO A 295 -19.26 -25.52 -18.22
CA PRO A 295 -18.28 -24.88 -17.36
C PRO A 295 -18.40 -23.35 -17.42
N VAL A 296 -17.94 -22.70 -16.36
CA VAL A 296 -17.76 -21.24 -16.37
C VAL A 296 -16.45 -20.88 -17.05
N GLU A 297 -16.40 -19.69 -17.63
CA GLU A 297 -15.15 -19.17 -18.21
C GLU A 297 -14.11 -18.87 -17.12
N PRO A 298 -12.81 -19.01 -17.43
CA PRO A 298 -11.74 -18.52 -16.58
C PRO A 298 -11.90 -17.02 -16.25
N PRO A 299 -11.41 -16.56 -15.08
CA PRO A 299 -11.72 -15.24 -14.53
C PRO A 299 -10.82 -14.13 -15.10
N VAL A 300 -10.66 -14.12 -16.43
CA VAL A 300 -9.84 -13.14 -17.14
C VAL A 300 -10.33 -11.71 -16.90
N ASP A 301 -11.64 -11.53 -16.88
CA ASP A 301 -12.30 -10.25 -16.58
C ASP A 301 -11.97 -9.76 -15.16
N ALA A 302 -11.99 -10.65 -14.18
CA ALA A 302 -11.65 -10.34 -12.79
C ALA A 302 -10.15 -10.03 -12.64
N GLY A 303 -9.29 -10.77 -13.34
CA GLY A 303 -7.85 -10.51 -13.37
C GLY A 303 -7.51 -9.14 -13.98
N ASP A 304 -8.15 -8.77 -15.09
CA ASP A 304 -7.99 -7.46 -15.70
C ASP A 304 -8.51 -6.32 -14.81
N SER A 305 -9.68 -6.51 -14.20
CA SER A 305 -10.26 -5.54 -13.25
C SER A 305 -9.33 -5.32 -12.05
N ALA A 306 -8.73 -6.39 -11.52
CA ALA A 306 -7.74 -6.30 -10.45
C ALA A 306 -6.48 -5.53 -10.88
N ARG A 307 -5.87 -5.88 -12.02
CA ARG A 307 -4.63 -5.23 -12.50
C ARG A 307 -4.83 -3.76 -12.85
N ALA A 308 -5.99 -3.40 -13.39
CA ALA A 308 -6.35 -2.00 -13.65
C ALA A 308 -6.28 -1.11 -12.40
N HIS A 309 -6.30 -1.71 -11.20
CA HIS A 309 -6.27 -1.00 -9.91
C HIS A 309 -5.06 -1.40 -9.06
N GLY A 310 -4.03 -1.98 -9.68
CA GLY A 310 -2.80 -2.36 -8.99
C GLY A 310 -2.97 -3.53 -8.04
N PHE A 311 -3.84 -4.49 -8.33
CA PHE A 311 -3.94 -5.77 -7.64
C PHE A 311 -3.73 -6.93 -8.61
N GLU A 312 -3.36 -8.10 -8.09
CA GLU A 312 -3.30 -9.34 -8.87
C GLU A 312 -4.06 -10.44 -8.13
N LEU A 313 -4.79 -11.26 -8.89
CA LEU A 313 -5.37 -12.50 -8.37
C LEU A 313 -4.25 -13.53 -8.26
N THR A 314 -4.09 -14.10 -7.07
CA THR A 314 -3.23 -15.25 -6.86
C THR A 314 -3.80 -16.47 -7.56
N GLY A 315 -2.97 -17.50 -7.78
CA GLY A 315 -3.45 -18.75 -8.36
C GLY A 315 -4.61 -19.35 -7.57
N ASP A 316 -4.52 -19.39 -6.24
CA ASP A 316 -5.60 -19.87 -5.37
C ASP A 316 -6.90 -19.07 -5.55
N GLU A 317 -6.80 -17.73 -5.57
CA GLU A 317 -7.96 -16.87 -5.82
C GLU A 317 -8.57 -17.14 -7.20
N CYS A 318 -7.78 -17.34 -8.26
CA CYS A 318 -8.30 -17.71 -9.58
C CYS A 318 -9.10 -19.03 -9.54
N TYR A 319 -8.57 -20.07 -8.88
CA TYR A 319 -9.27 -21.34 -8.68
C TYR A 319 -10.57 -21.15 -7.86
N ARG A 320 -10.54 -20.32 -6.82
CA ARG A 320 -11.70 -20.01 -5.98
C ARG A 320 -12.75 -19.20 -6.71
N VAL A 321 -12.38 -18.24 -7.57
CA VAL A 321 -13.33 -17.49 -8.40
C VAL A 321 -14.04 -18.42 -9.38
N VAL A 322 -13.32 -19.30 -10.08
CA VAL A 322 -13.93 -20.29 -10.99
C VAL A 322 -14.89 -21.21 -10.23
N THR A 323 -14.47 -21.69 -9.07
CA THR A 323 -15.27 -22.55 -8.21
C THR A 323 -16.53 -21.84 -7.71
N GLY A 324 -16.39 -20.61 -7.23
CA GLY A 324 -17.47 -19.76 -6.74
C GLY A 324 -18.48 -19.42 -7.84
N ARG A 325 -18.01 -19.00 -9.02
CA ARG A 325 -18.86 -18.75 -10.20
C ARG A 325 -19.66 -19.99 -10.59
N SER A 326 -19.02 -21.17 -10.56
CA SER A 326 -19.68 -22.44 -10.85
C SER A 326 -20.80 -22.75 -9.85
N TRP A 327 -20.56 -22.54 -8.54
CA TRP A 327 -21.56 -22.73 -7.50
C TRP A 327 -22.71 -21.72 -7.60
N VAL A 328 -22.43 -20.44 -7.80
CA VAL A 328 -23.46 -19.40 -7.97
C VAL A 328 -24.36 -19.76 -9.17
N ARG A 329 -23.77 -20.10 -10.32
CA ARG A 329 -24.53 -20.53 -11.51
C ARG A 329 -25.36 -21.79 -11.21
N ARG A 330 -24.79 -22.77 -10.51
CA ARG A 330 -25.47 -24.04 -10.17
C ARG A 330 -26.63 -23.83 -9.19
N MET A 331 -26.49 -22.95 -8.21
CA MET A 331 -27.54 -22.61 -7.23
C MET A 331 -28.68 -21.79 -7.84
N ALA A 332 -28.43 -21.07 -8.93
CA ALA A 332 -29.46 -20.35 -9.68
C ALA A 332 -30.34 -21.26 -10.57
N MET A 333 -29.95 -22.53 -10.77
CA MET A 333 -30.71 -23.49 -11.57
C MET A 333 -31.87 -24.13 -10.80
N ALA A 334 -32.82 -24.73 -11.54
CA ALA A 334 -33.86 -25.57 -10.94
C ALA A 334 -33.25 -26.73 -10.14
N LEU A 335 -33.89 -27.09 -9.01
CA LEU A 335 -33.41 -28.09 -8.07
C LEU A 335 -31.96 -27.81 -7.62
N PRO A 336 -31.74 -26.67 -6.91
CA PRO A 336 -30.42 -26.29 -6.46
C PRO A 336 -29.88 -27.32 -5.44
N PRO A 337 -28.57 -27.62 -5.47
CA PRO A 337 -27.95 -28.44 -4.43
C PRO A 337 -27.97 -27.68 -3.10
N ARG A 338 -27.70 -28.38 -2.00
CA ARG A 338 -27.37 -27.68 -0.76
C ARG A 338 -26.07 -26.89 -0.96
N PRO A 339 -26.00 -25.65 -0.46
CA PRO A 339 -24.75 -24.90 -0.44
C PRO A 339 -23.62 -25.68 0.24
N PRO A 340 -22.36 -25.43 -0.13
CA PRO A 340 -21.21 -26.03 0.56
C PRO A 340 -21.20 -25.65 2.04
N TYR A 341 -20.72 -26.57 2.89
CA TYR A 341 -20.66 -26.37 4.35
C TYR A 341 -19.74 -25.20 4.74
N ASP A 342 -18.65 -25.03 4.01
CA ASP A 342 -17.71 -23.91 4.16
C ASP A 342 -17.68 -23.09 2.86
N PRO A 343 -18.55 -22.08 2.70
CA PRO A 343 -18.60 -21.27 1.48
C PRO A 343 -17.25 -20.63 1.13
N ALA A 344 -16.46 -20.20 2.12
CA ALA A 344 -15.20 -19.50 1.88
C ALA A 344 -14.20 -20.38 1.13
N ALA A 345 -14.09 -21.67 1.50
CA ALA A 345 -13.25 -22.63 0.80
C ALA A 345 -13.60 -22.83 -0.69
N PHE A 346 -14.84 -22.51 -1.08
CA PHE A 346 -15.30 -22.58 -2.48
C PHE A 346 -15.29 -21.22 -3.19
N GLY A 347 -14.67 -20.19 -2.60
CA GLY A 347 -14.64 -18.84 -3.16
C GLY A 347 -15.99 -18.14 -3.09
N LEU A 348 -16.80 -18.49 -2.10
CA LEU A 348 -18.10 -17.87 -1.85
C LEU A 348 -18.06 -17.06 -0.54
N THR A 349 -18.77 -15.95 -0.53
CA THR A 349 -18.95 -15.09 0.64
C THR A 349 -20.44 -14.77 0.82
N PRO A 350 -20.93 -14.58 2.07
CA PRO A 350 -22.26 -14.01 2.29
C PRO A 350 -22.40 -12.66 1.59
N GLY A 351 -23.62 -12.32 1.19
CA GLY A 351 -23.94 -11.05 0.57
C GLY A 351 -25.44 -10.86 0.49
N TYR A 352 -25.86 -9.83 -0.25
CA TYR A 352 -27.26 -9.50 -0.44
C TYR A 352 -27.60 -9.41 -1.93
N ASP A 353 -28.78 -9.90 -2.30
CA ASP A 353 -29.32 -9.78 -3.66
C ASP A 353 -29.95 -8.39 -3.90
N ASP A 354 -30.59 -8.20 -5.06
CA ASP A 354 -31.25 -6.93 -5.43
C ASP A 354 -32.57 -6.68 -4.68
N ASP A 355 -33.09 -7.66 -3.95
CA ASP A 355 -34.25 -7.50 -3.07
C ASP A 355 -33.82 -7.38 -1.59
N GLY A 356 -32.50 -7.31 -1.32
CA GLY A 356 -31.94 -7.19 0.03
C GLY A 356 -31.95 -8.49 0.83
N ARG A 357 -32.13 -9.64 0.18
CA ARG A 357 -32.14 -10.95 0.85
C ARG A 357 -30.73 -11.51 0.97
N PRO A 358 -30.39 -12.17 2.09
CA PRO A 358 -29.12 -12.87 2.24
C PRO A 358 -28.93 -13.93 1.15
N THR A 359 -27.76 -13.94 0.53
CA THR A 359 -27.37 -14.89 -0.52
C THR A 359 -25.87 -15.18 -0.46
N LEU A 360 -25.41 -16.18 -1.20
CA LEU A 360 -23.98 -16.43 -1.43
C LEU A 360 -23.57 -15.80 -2.75
N ARG A 361 -22.44 -15.09 -2.74
CA ARG A 361 -21.84 -14.48 -3.92
C ARG A 361 -20.41 -14.97 -4.09
N VAL A 362 -19.85 -14.75 -5.27
CA VAL A 362 -18.41 -14.95 -5.49
C VAL A 362 -17.64 -13.96 -4.62
N ASP A 363 -16.63 -14.45 -3.92
CA ASP A 363 -15.72 -13.59 -3.15
C ASP A 363 -14.87 -12.77 -4.13
N SER A 364 -14.95 -11.44 -4.01
CA SER A 364 -14.17 -10.49 -4.78
C SER A 364 -12.73 -10.38 -4.28
N PHE A 365 -12.48 -10.84 -3.05
CA PHE A 365 -11.27 -10.57 -2.27
C PHE A 365 -10.98 -9.06 -2.12
N GLY A 366 -11.96 -8.20 -2.41
CA GLY A 366 -11.78 -6.75 -2.53
C GLY A 366 -10.89 -6.32 -3.71
N LYS A 367 -10.69 -7.19 -4.72
CA LYS A 367 -9.79 -6.94 -5.87
C LYS A 367 -10.53 -6.62 -7.17
N PHE A 368 -11.75 -7.12 -7.35
CA PHE A 368 -12.57 -6.90 -8.55
C PHE A 368 -14.04 -6.77 -8.17
N ALA A 369 -14.86 -6.21 -9.06
CA ALA A 369 -16.30 -6.10 -8.84
C ALA A 369 -17.07 -6.29 -10.13
N ASP A 370 -18.32 -6.75 -9.98
CA ASP A 370 -19.29 -6.89 -11.06
C ASP A 370 -20.03 -5.56 -11.29
N VAL A 371 -19.23 -4.55 -11.61
CA VAL A 371 -19.60 -3.17 -11.97
C VAL A 371 -18.67 -2.71 -13.08
N GLY A 372 -19.15 -1.81 -13.93
CA GLY A 372 -18.33 -1.17 -14.95
C GLY A 372 -17.12 -0.42 -14.38
N GLN A 373 -16.18 -0.12 -15.27
CA GLN A 373 -14.88 0.47 -14.92
C GLN A 373 -14.78 1.95 -15.32
N ASP A 374 -15.88 2.52 -15.82
CA ASP A 374 -15.93 3.89 -16.34
C ASP A 374 -16.52 4.82 -15.28
N THR A 375 -15.73 5.04 -14.23
CA THR A 375 -16.05 5.90 -13.08
C THR A 375 -14.83 6.75 -12.73
N ASN A 376 -15.05 7.89 -12.08
CA ASN A 376 -13.93 8.74 -11.61
C ASN A 376 -13.17 8.09 -10.44
N PHE A 377 -13.86 7.24 -9.67
CA PHE A 377 -13.31 6.56 -8.51
C PHE A 377 -13.10 5.06 -8.72
N SER A 378 -12.08 4.51 -8.08
CA SER A 378 -11.84 3.06 -8.01
C SER A 378 -12.77 2.40 -6.98
N TRP A 379 -13.44 1.30 -7.38
CA TRP A 379 -14.26 0.51 -6.45
C TRP A 379 -13.43 -0.10 -5.31
N GLN A 380 -12.22 -0.59 -5.58
CA GLN A 380 -11.33 -1.21 -4.59
C GLN A 380 -10.94 -0.19 -3.51
N ARG A 381 -10.64 1.04 -3.93
CA ARG A 381 -10.34 2.16 -3.03
C ARG A 381 -11.55 2.57 -2.23
N LEU A 382 -12.71 2.68 -2.87
CA LEU A 382 -13.96 3.01 -2.19
C LEU A 382 -14.33 1.94 -1.14
N LEU A 383 -14.27 0.66 -1.50
CA LEU A 383 -14.53 -0.44 -0.58
C LEU A 383 -13.52 -0.43 0.58
N GLY A 384 -12.24 -0.23 0.26
CA GLY A 384 -11.18 -0.08 1.26
C GLY A 384 -11.49 1.05 2.24
N ALA A 385 -11.94 2.21 1.77
CA ALA A 385 -12.28 3.34 2.62
C ALA A 385 -13.40 3.01 3.61
N TYR A 386 -14.47 2.34 3.16
CA TYR A 386 -15.57 1.97 4.04
C TYR A 386 -15.22 0.83 5.02
N VAL A 387 -14.51 -0.19 4.55
CA VAL A 387 -14.05 -1.30 5.42
C VAL A 387 -13.04 -0.77 6.43
N GLY A 388 -12.10 0.06 6.00
CA GLY A 388 -11.13 0.72 6.86
C GLY A 388 -11.80 1.62 7.90
N PHE A 389 -12.83 2.39 7.51
CA PHE A 389 -13.63 3.18 8.45
C PHE A 389 -14.25 2.30 9.55
N ALA A 390 -14.90 1.21 9.15
CA ALA A 390 -15.54 0.29 10.07
C ALA A 390 -14.54 -0.44 10.99
N LEU A 391 -13.38 -0.83 10.45
CA LEU A 391 -12.28 -1.39 11.26
C LEU A 391 -11.76 -0.39 12.28
N GLY A 392 -11.54 0.86 11.86
CA GLY A 392 -11.02 1.91 12.73
C GLY A 392 -11.97 2.27 13.85
N GLU A 393 -13.28 2.33 13.58
CA GLU A 393 -14.29 2.48 14.63
C GLU A 393 -14.28 1.29 15.59
N ALA A 394 -14.36 0.07 15.05
CA ALA A 394 -14.42 -1.16 15.86
C ALA A 394 -13.18 -1.32 16.75
N LEU A 395 -12.00 -0.96 16.22
CA LEU A 395 -10.74 -0.96 16.96
C LEU A 395 -10.70 0.13 18.04
N GLY A 396 -11.19 1.33 17.75
CA GLY A 396 -11.17 2.46 18.68
C GLY A 396 -12.26 2.42 19.75
N ALA A 397 -13.35 1.69 19.54
CA ALA A 397 -14.50 1.65 20.45
C ALA A 397 -14.16 1.29 21.91
N PRO A 398 -13.29 0.32 22.22
CA PRO A 398 -12.95 -0.03 23.61
C PRO A 398 -12.19 1.07 24.37
N VAL A 399 -11.51 1.96 23.64
CA VAL A 399 -10.65 3.02 24.19
C VAL A 399 -11.20 4.42 23.95
N ASP A 400 -12.40 4.53 23.36
CA ASP A 400 -13.00 5.80 23.01
C ASP A 400 -13.29 6.63 24.26
N ARG A 401 -12.87 7.91 24.20
CA ARG A 401 -12.97 8.92 25.27
C ARG A 401 -12.14 8.65 26.52
N LEU A 402 -11.33 7.59 26.54
CA LEU A 402 -10.33 7.39 27.59
C LEU A 402 -9.18 8.39 27.42
N SER A 403 -8.48 8.66 28.51
CA SER A 403 -7.14 9.25 28.48
C SER A 403 -6.10 8.18 28.16
N ARG A 404 -4.95 8.57 27.62
CA ARG A 404 -3.83 7.64 27.35
C ARG A 404 -3.39 6.87 28.59
N GLU A 405 -3.44 7.49 29.77
CA GLU A 405 -3.18 6.81 31.04
C GLU A 405 -4.23 5.73 31.37
N GLU A 406 -5.51 5.98 31.09
CA GLU A 406 -6.57 5.00 31.25
C GLU A 406 -6.45 3.85 30.25
N ILE A 407 -6.05 4.13 29.01
CA ILE A 407 -5.75 3.11 27.99
C ILE A 407 -4.63 2.20 28.49
N VAL A 408 -3.51 2.78 28.95
CA VAL A 408 -2.39 2.02 29.50
C VAL A 408 -2.81 1.20 30.72
N ARG A 409 -3.68 1.75 31.58
CA ARG A 409 -4.21 1.03 32.75
C ARG A 409 -5.10 -0.16 32.36
N ALA A 410 -5.86 -0.04 31.28
CA ALA A 410 -6.79 -1.06 30.82
C ALA A 410 -6.11 -2.15 29.95
N HIS A 411 -5.13 -1.77 29.13
CA HIS A 411 -4.54 -2.64 28.10
C HIS A 411 -3.05 -2.95 28.31
N GLY A 412 -2.40 -2.33 29.30
CA GLY A 412 -0.97 -2.49 29.58
C GLY A 412 -0.09 -1.46 28.85
N PRO A 413 1.24 -1.54 29.02
CA PRO A 413 2.18 -0.56 28.47
C PRO A 413 2.19 -0.50 26.94
N ASP A 414 1.87 -1.62 26.29
CA ASP A 414 1.77 -1.72 24.83
C ASP A 414 0.45 -1.17 24.29
N GLN A 415 -0.46 -0.73 25.18
CA GLN A 415 -1.78 -0.21 24.86
C GLN A 415 -2.59 -1.21 24.02
N LEU A 416 -3.56 -0.74 23.22
CA LEU A 416 -4.30 -1.62 22.33
C LEU A 416 -3.39 -2.11 21.20
N THR A 417 -3.32 -3.41 20.97
CA THR A 417 -2.47 -4.06 19.96
C THR A 417 -3.25 -4.90 18.94
N ASP A 418 -4.53 -5.15 19.21
CA ASP A 418 -5.37 -6.03 18.38
C ASP A 418 -6.85 -5.62 18.44
N LEU A 419 -7.62 -6.08 17.45
CA LEU A 419 -9.06 -5.90 17.38
C LEU A 419 -9.76 -6.88 18.33
N SER A 420 -10.74 -6.39 19.09
CA SER A 420 -11.58 -7.27 19.91
C SER A 420 -12.50 -8.12 19.02
N ALA A 421 -12.52 -9.43 19.26
CA ALA A 421 -13.36 -10.37 18.51
C ALA A 421 -14.75 -10.55 19.16
N PRO A 422 -15.87 -10.45 18.41
CA PRO A 422 -15.95 -10.02 17.02
C PRO A 422 -15.75 -8.50 16.88
N GLY A 423 -15.20 -8.07 15.73
CA GLY A 423 -15.00 -6.67 15.39
C GLY A 423 -16.32 -5.97 15.11
N ARG A 424 -17.01 -5.54 16.18
CA ARG A 424 -18.36 -4.96 16.11
C ARG A 424 -18.32 -3.56 15.52
N ILE A 425 -19.20 -3.29 14.54
CA ILE A 425 -19.37 -1.93 14.03
C ILE A 425 -20.15 -1.08 15.06
N GLY A 426 -19.86 0.22 15.11
CA GLY A 426 -20.49 1.14 16.05
C GLY A 426 -21.50 2.08 15.37
N PRO A 427 -21.94 3.13 16.09
CA PRO A 427 -22.92 4.08 15.58
C PRO A 427 -22.39 4.92 14.42
N LEU A 428 -21.07 5.14 14.31
CA LEU A 428 -20.46 5.93 13.24
C LEU A 428 -20.57 5.19 11.90
N THR A 429 -20.24 3.90 11.86
CA THR A 429 -20.34 3.09 10.62
C THR A 429 -21.79 2.95 10.18
N GLN A 430 -22.72 2.70 11.10
CA GLN A 430 -24.14 2.65 10.75
C GLN A 430 -24.62 3.98 10.16
N ARG A 431 -24.29 5.12 10.79
CA ARG A 431 -24.62 6.45 10.26
C ARG A 431 -23.98 6.70 8.89
N LEU A 432 -22.73 6.28 8.69
CA LEU A 432 -22.05 6.37 7.40
C LEU A 432 -22.81 5.60 6.32
N LEU A 433 -23.31 4.40 6.61
CA LEU A 433 -24.14 3.62 5.67
C LEU A 433 -25.44 4.34 5.30
N PHE A 434 -26.13 4.96 6.26
CA PHE A 434 -27.35 5.74 5.99
C PHE A 434 -27.09 7.05 5.24
N LEU A 435 -25.98 7.74 5.51
CA LEU A 435 -25.53 8.88 4.69
C LEU A 435 -25.21 8.41 3.27
N THR A 436 -24.61 7.24 3.11
CA THR A 436 -24.33 6.67 1.79
C THR A 436 -25.61 6.27 1.06
N GLU A 437 -26.62 5.77 1.78
CA GLU A 437 -27.96 5.53 1.24
C GLU A 437 -28.58 6.82 0.67
N ALA A 438 -28.37 7.97 1.31
CA ALA A 438 -28.84 9.25 0.80
C ALA A 438 -28.22 9.59 -0.57
N VAL A 439 -26.94 9.28 -0.81
CA VAL A 439 -26.31 9.40 -2.14
C VAL A 439 -27.09 8.60 -3.18
N LEU A 440 -27.53 7.38 -2.83
CA LEU A 440 -28.25 6.47 -3.72
C LEU A 440 -29.70 6.87 -3.99
N ARG A 441 -30.33 7.61 -3.05
CA ARG A 441 -31.75 8.01 -3.11
C ARG A 441 -32.00 9.38 -3.76
N GLY A 442 -31.07 10.33 -3.59
CA GLY A 442 -31.28 11.71 -4.07
C GLY A 442 -30.11 12.67 -3.84
N GLY A 443 -28.95 12.18 -3.41
CA GLY A 443 -27.79 13.02 -3.16
C GLY A 443 -27.99 13.95 -1.96
N ALA A 444 -27.54 15.19 -2.10
CA ALA A 444 -27.57 16.21 -1.04
C ALA A 444 -28.98 16.45 -0.46
N ASP A 445 -30.03 16.34 -1.28
CA ASP A 445 -31.41 16.54 -0.84
C ASP A 445 -31.86 15.45 0.15
N ALA A 446 -31.31 14.23 0.05
CA ALA A 446 -31.64 13.10 0.92
C ALA A 446 -30.83 13.10 2.22
N ALA A 447 -29.75 13.89 2.30
CA ALA A 447 -28.79 13.82 3.41
C ALA A 447 -29.46 14.09 4.78
N ARG A 448 -30.46 14.97 4.82
CA ARG A 448 -31.21 15.31 6.05
C ARG A 448 -32.05 14.14 6.58
N GLU A 449 -32.51 13.24 5.72
CA GLU A 449 -33.31 12.08 6.14
C GLU A 449 -32.44 10.95 6.71
N ALA A 450 -31.16 10.90 6.36
CA ALA A 450 -30.26 9.81 6.75
C ALA A 450 -30.21 9.58 8.26
N THR A 451 -30.06 10.64 9.05
CA THR A 451 -30.04 10.55 10.52
C THR A 451 -31.35 10.01 11.07
N THR A 452 -32.49 10.48 10.58
CA THR A 452 -33.81 10.01 11.02
C THR A 452 -34.04 8.55 10.66
N ARG A 453 -33.62 8.11 9.47
CA ARG A 453 -33.71 6.72 9.02
C ARG A 453 -32.83 5.79 9.86
N TRP A 454 -31.63 6.24 10.21
CA TRP A 454 -30.78 5.51 11.15
C TRP A 454 -31.40 5.44 12.54
N LEU A 455 -31.90 6.56 13.09
CA LEU A 455 -32.55 6.58 14.41
C LEU A 455 -33.71 5.58 14.52
N HIS A 456 -34.44 5.33 13.43
CA HIS A 456 -35.44 4.28 13.38
C HIS A 456 -34.87 2.90 13.74
N THR A 457 -33.71 2.55 13.19
CA THR A 457 -33.01 1.30 13.54
C THR A 457 -32.47 1.30 14.98
N GLN A 458 -32.36 2.46 15.61
CA GLN A 458 -31.96 2.58 17.01
C GLN A 458 -33.16 2.56 17.98
N GLY A 459 -34.37 2.27 17.48
CA GLY A 459 -35.59 2.14 18.28
C GLY A 459 -36.52 3.36 18.27
N GLU A 460 -36.17 4.44 17.56
CA GLU A 460 -37.04 5.61 17.44
C GLU A 460 -38.24 5.33 16.52
N THR A 461 -39.41 5.87 16.88
CA THR A 461 -40.62 5.73 16.06
C THR A 461 -40.64 6.79 14.97
N VAL A 462 -40.28 6.41 13.74
CA VAL A 462 -40.29 7.29 12.57
C VAL A 462 -41.37 6.83 11.58
N PRO A 463 -42.35 7.68 11.24
CA PRO A 463 -43.39 7.30 10.28
C PRO A 463 -42.85 7.28 8.85
N GLY A 464 -43.37 6.37 8.02
CA GLY A 464 -43.13 6.39 6.58
C GLY A 464 -41.76 5.89 6.12
N ILE A 465 -41.06 5.11 6.95
CA ILE A 465 -39.79 4.48 6.58
C ILE A 465 -39.98 3.48 5.44
N ASP A 466 -39.19 3.65 4.38
CA ASP A 466 -39.14 2.82 3.17
C ASP A 466 -37.70 2.36 2.87
N GLY A 467 -37.49 1.63 1.78
CA GLY A 467 -36.17 1.14 1.37
C GLY A 467 -35.71 -0.09 2.18
N TRP A 468 -34.51 -0.59 1.90
CA TRP A 468 -34.07 -1.88 2.44
C TRP A 468 -33.21 -1.79 3.70
N LEU A 469 -32.31 -0.80 3.81
CA LEU A 469 -31.42 -0.65 4.98
C LEU A 469 -32.18 -0.62 6.32
N PRO A 470 -33.25 0.20 6.49
CA PRO A 470 -33.99 0.22 7.75
C PRO A 470 -34.68 -1.09 8.12
N ASN A 471 -34.85 -2.00 7.16
CA ASN A 471 -35.52 -3.29 7.32
C ASN A 471 -34.54 -4.46 7.54
N LEU A 472 -33.23 -4.20 7.62
CA LEU A 472 -32.22 -5.21 7.95
C LEU A 472 -32.14 -5.36 9.47
N ASP A 473 -32.48 -6.54 9.98
CA ASP A 473 -32.47 -6.87 11.42
C ASP A 473 -31.10 -6.57 12.06
N GLU A 474 -30.01 -6.77 11.34
CA GLU A 474 -28.65 -6.58 11.84
C GLU A 474 -28.32 -5.11 12.15
N LEU A 475 -29.01 -4.15 11.51
CA LEU A 475 -28.87 -2.72 11.80
C LEU A 475 -29.68 -2.27 13.03
N HIS A 476 -30.62 -3.09 13.53
CA HIS A 476 -31.39 -2.83 14.75
C HIS A 476 -30.63 -3.13 16.05
N ALA A 477 -29.40 -3.64 15.94
CA ALA A 477 -28.50 -3.72 17.07
C ALA A 477 -28.11 -2.29 17.52
N VAL A 478 -28.73 -1.82 18.61
CA VAL A 478 -28.53 -0.48 19.18
C VAL A 478 -27.06 -0.25 19.53
N ARG A 479 -26.50 0.89 19.08
CA ARG A 479 -25.07 1.22 19.24
C ARG A 479 -24.78 2.45 20.12
N ASP A 480 -25.74 2.89 20.94
CA ASP A 480 -25.62 3.96 21.96
C ASP A 480 -24.76 5.17 21.52
N PRO A 481 -25.21 5.94 20.52
CA PRO A 481 -24.48 7.12 20.07
C PRO A 481 -24.42 8.20 21.15
N ASP A 482 -23.38 9.03 21.11
CA ASP A 482 -23.37 10.25 21.91
C ASP A 482 -24.39 11.27 21.33
N PRO A 483 -25.36 11.73 22.12
CA PRO A 483 -26.35 12.69 21.65
C PRO A 483 -25.76 14.00 21.12
N ALA A 484 -24.55 14.39 21.58
CA ALA A 484 -23.86 15.57 21.07
C ALA A 484 -23.47 15.40 19.59
N ASP A 485 -23.12 14.18 19.17
CA ASP A 485 -22.70 13.86 17.79
C ASP A 485 -23.82 13.98 16.75
N LEU A 486 -25.06 14.13 17.22
CA LEU A 486 -26.22 14.33 16.36
C LEU A 486 -26.51 15.82 16.13
N ARG A 487 -25.86 16.72 16.88
CA ARG A 487 -26.13 18.16 16.82
C ARG A 487 -24.97 18.96 16.23
N SER A 488 -23.72 18.68 16.62
CA SER A 488 -22.54 19.45 16.21
C SER A 488 -21.23 18.70 16.48
N GLY A 489 -20.09 19.37 16.27
CA GLY A 489 -18.76 18.88 16.62
C GLY A 489 -18.18 17.91 15.58
N PRO A 490 -17.22 17.06 15.97
CA PRO A 490 -16.40 16.30 15.02
C PRO A 490 -17.22 15.30 14.17
N ALA A 491 -18.45 14.99 14.54
CA ALA A 491 -19.35 14.15 13.76
C ALA A 491 -19.70 14.73 12.38
N VAL A 492 -19.50 16.03 12.13
CA VAL A 492 -19.62 16.63 10.78
C VAL A 492 -18.71 15.93 9.76
N LEU A 493 -17.58 15.37 10.22
CA LEU A 493 -16.60 14.68 9.37
C LEU A 493 -17.17 13.41 8.70
N LEU A 494 -18.27 12.84 9.25
CA LEU A 494 -18.96 11.71 8.62
C LEU A 494 -19.54 12.04 7.25
N GLY A 495 -19.88 13.31 7.01
CA GLY A 495 -20.41 13.78 5.73
C GLY A 495 -19.36 13.87 4.61
N ALA A 496 -18.07 13.83 4.95
CA ALA A 496 -16.98 14.01 4.00
C ALA A 496 -16.97 12.94 2.90
N LEU A 497 -16.99 11.66 3.28
CA LEU A 497 -16.93 10.56 2.32
C LEU A 497 -18.22 10.46 1.47
N PRO A 498 -19.45 10.44 2.02
CA PRO A 498 -20.67 10.41 1.22
C PRO A 498 -20.85 11.65 0.33
N GLY A 499 -20.43 12.83 0.81
CA GLY A 499 -20.48 14.06 0.03
C GLY A 499 -19.70 13.99 -1.27
N VAL A 500 -18.48 13.44 -1.26
CA VAL A 500 -17.72 13.27 -2.51
C VAL A 500 -18.26 12.18 -3.42
N LEU A 501 -19.06 11.24 -2.93
CA LEU A 501 -19.67 10.23 -3.81
C LEU A 501 -20.68 10.83 -4.80
N THR A 502 -21.20 12.03 -4.58
CA THR A 502 -22.15 12.65 -5.53
C THR A 502 -21.51 13.01 -6.87
N ILE A 503 -20.17 13.02 -6.96
CA ILE A 503 -19.40 13.38 -8.16
C ILE A 503 -18.64 12.19 -8.78
N GLY A 504 -18.86 10.96 -8.28
CA GLY A 504 -18.13 9.77 -8.74
C GLY A 504 -18.53 9.27 -10.15
N GLY A 505 -19.59 9.85 -10.72
CA GLY A 505 -20.08 9.58 -12.08
C GLY A 505 -19.09 9.98 -13.18
N ARG A 506 -19.37 9.56 -14.42
CA ARG A 506 -18.52 9.84 -15.59
C ARG A 506 -18.48 11.33 -15.92
N GLY A 507 -17.29 11.84 -16.23
CA GLY A 507 -17.08 13.15 -16.85
C GLY A 507 -16.48 14.21 -15.93
N GLU A 508 -16.40 15.43 -16.45
CA GLU A 508 -15.85 16.58 -15.72
C GLU A 508 -16.71 16.94 -14.52
N VAL A 509 -16.06 17.06 -13.36
CA VAL A 509 -16.69 17.53 -12.13
C VAL A 509 -16.71 19.06 -12.15
N PRO A 510 -17.88 19.72 -12.00
CA PRO A 510 -17.93 21.16 -11.91
C PRO A 510 -17.12 21.69 -10.72
N PHE A 511 -16.42 22.81 -10.92
CA PHE A 511 -15.65 23.44 -9.85
C PHE A 511 -16.52 23.71 -8.61
N GLY A 512 -16.06 23.27 -7.45
CA GLY A 512 -16.75 23.44 -6.17
C GLY A 512 -17.92 22.47 -5.91
N ALA A 513 -18.25 21.56 -6.83
CA ALA A 513 -19.34 20.60 -6.64
C ALA A 513 -19.12 19.69 -5.42
N SER A 514 -17.90 19.17 -5.24
CA SER A 514 -17.52 18.37 -4.07
C SER A 514 -17.72 19.12 -2.77
N GLU A 515 -17.33 20.39 -2.72
CA GLU A 515 -17.42 21.21 -1.51
C GLU A 515 -18.88 21.46 -1.12
N ALA A 516 -19.71 21.81 -2.10
CA ALA A 516 -21.13 22.01 -1.87
C ALA A 516 -21.82 20.73 -1.39
N ALA A 517 -21.50 19.59 -1.99
CA ALA A 517 -22.04 18.30 -1.58
C ALA A 517 -21.58 17.91 -0.17
N VAL A 518 -20.28 17.99 0.12
CA VAL A 518 -19.75 17.69 1.46
C VAL A 518 -20.39 18.57 2.53
N ARG A 519 -20.60 19.86 2.26
CA ARG A 519 -21.32 20.75 3.19
C ARG A 519 -22.75 20.28 3.46
N ALA A 520 -23.46 19.85 2.42
CA ALA A 520 -24.83 19.35 2.58
C ALA A 520 -24.89 18.06 3.42
N PHE A 521 -23.93 17.15 3.22
CA PHE A 521 -23.86 15.89 3.97
C PHE A 521 -23.29 16.06 5.40
N ALA A 522 -22.44 17.05 5.62
CA ALA A 522 -21.83 17.35 6.91
C ALA A 522 -22.70 18.25 7.81
N ALA A 523 -23.72 18.91 7.25
CA ALA A 523 -24.57 19.84 7.99
C ALA A 523 -25.36 19.15 9.12
N LEU A 524 -25.06 19.54 10.35
CA LEU A 524 -25.80 19.17 11.56
C LEU A 524 -26.58 20.38 12.11
N PRO A 525 -27.60 20.19 12.96
CA PRO A 525 -28.44 21.29 13.47
C PRO A 525 -27.70 22.47 14.07
N GLU A 526 -26.56 22.22 14.72
CA GLU A 526 -25.74 23.20 15.45
C GLU A 526 -24.31 23.32 14.88
N SER A 527 -24.03 22.80 13.68
CA SER A 527 -22.70 22.92 13.06
C SER A 527 -22.44 24.32 12.51
N ASP A 528 -21.21 24.83 12.69
CA ASP A 528 -20.78 26.11 12.11
C ASP A 528 -19.95 25.95 10.83
N GLU A 529 -19.67 27.07 10.15
CA GLU A 529 -18.91 27.10 8.90
C GLU A 529 -17.44 26.68 9.06
N GLY A 530 -16.88 26.83 10.25
CA GLY A 530 -15.51 26.37 10.57
C GLY A 530 -15.45 24.85 10.59
N ASP A 531 -16.37 24.21 11.32
CA ASP A 531 -16.54 22.75 11.36
C ASP A 531 -16.75 22.17 9.95
N LEU A 532 -17.63 22.79 9.16
CA LEU A 532 -17.90 22.37 7.79
C LEU A 532 -16.67 22.52 6.88
N THR A 533 -15.81 23.52 7.10
CA THR A 533 -14.58 23.71 6.33
C THR A 533 -13.59 22.55 6.56
N PHE A 534 -13.48 22.02 7.78
CA PHE A 534 -12.68 20.82 8.06
C PHE A 534 -13.27 19.56 7.39
N ALA A 535 -14.60 19.41 7.39
CA ALA A 535 -15.27 18.33 6.66
C ALA A 535 -15.02 18.43 5.15
N VAL A 536 -15.07 19.64 4.57
CA VAL A 536 -14.72 19.88 3.16
C VAL A 536 -13.26 19.52 2.88
N PHE A 537 -12.32 19.93 3.74
CA PHE A 537 -10.92 19.54 3.58
C PHE A 537 -10.75 18.02 3.55
N LEU A 538 -11.35 17.29 4.50
CA LEU A 538 -11.34 15.84 4.51
C LEU A 538 -11.99 15.23 3.26
N GLY A 539 -13.12 15.78 2.81
CA GLY A 539 -13.79 15.36 1.58
C GLY A 539 -12.88 15.47 0.36
N LEU A 540 -12.20 16.60 0.19
CA LEU A 540 -11.26 16.81 -0.91
C LEU A 540 -10.02 15.88 -0.82
N LEU A 541 -9.60 15.50 0.39
CA LEU A 541 -8.59 14.45 0.55
C LEU A 541 -9.11 13.09 0.07
N PHE A 542 -10.36 12.74 0.39
CA PHE A 542 -10.99 11.51 -0.11
C PHE A 542 -11.16 11.52 -1.63
N GLU A 543 -11.61 12.63 -2.22
CA GLU A 543 -11.72 12.77 -3.68
C GLU A 543 -10.41 12.37 -4.37
N ARG A 544 -9.29 12.94 -3.92
CA ARG A 544 -7.95 12.62 -4.43
C ARG A 544 -7.50 11.19 -4.11
N SER A 545 -7.88 10.67 -2.95
CA SER A 545 -7.47 9.33 -2.52
C SER A 545 -8.23 8.23 -3.26
N LEU A 546 -9.45 8.52 -3.73
CA LEU A 546 -10.35 7.60 -4.43
C LEU A 546 -10.20 7.65 -5.95
N GLU A 547 -9.53 8.67 -6.52
CA GLU A 547 -9.21 8.80 -7.95
C GLU A 547 -8.81 7.45 -8.53
N ARG A 548 -9.31 7.07 -9.71
CA ARG A 548 -9.08 5.73 -10.28
C ARG A 548 -7.60 5.43 -10.56
N GLU A 549 -6.87 6.42 -11.08
CA GLU A 549 -5.51 6.22 -11.58
C GLU A 549 -4.49 6.06 -10.47
N PHE A 550 -4.55 6.92 -9.45
CA PHE A 550 -3.52 6.94 -8.41
C PHE A 550 -4.01 7.61 -7.12
N SER A 551 -3.49 7.13 -6.00
CA SER A 551 -3.76 7.67 -4.67
C SER A 551 -2.45 8.30 -4.14
N PRO A 552 -2.30 9.64 -4.17
CA PRO A 552 -1.10 10.29 -3.67
C PRO A 552 -0.92 10.12 -2.17
N ALA A 553 0.31 10.29 -1.68
CA ALA A 553 0.57 10.38 -0.25
C ALA A 553 -0.22 11.54 0.37
N LEU A 554 -0.63 11.39 1.63
CA LEU A 554 -1.58 12.29 2.27
C LEU A 554 -1.09 13.75 2.30
N TRP A 555 0.20 13.94 2.54
CA TRP A 555 0.85 15.26 2.56
C TRP A 555 0.85 15.93 1.17
N VAL A 556 0.99 15.16 0.09
CA VAL A 556 0.90 15.66 -1.29
C VAL A 556 -0.52 16.10 -1.58
N SER A 557 -1.51 15.27 -1.23
CA SER A 557 -2.94 15.59 -1.41
C SER A 557 -3.32 16.83 -0.62
N ALA A 558 -2.91 16.94 0.64
CA ALA A 558 -3.17 18.12 1.46
C ALA A 558 -2.52 19.38 0.88
N GLY A 559 -1.25 19.31 0.46
CA GLY A 559 -0.56 20.43 -0.17
C GLY A 559 -1.22 20.88 -1.48
N ALA A 560 -1.78 19.95 -2.26
CA ALA A 560 -2.55 20.26 -3.46
C ALA A 560 -3.90 20.92 -3.13
N VAL A 561 -4.64 20.39 -2.15
CA VAL A 561 -5.94 20.93 -1.74
C VAL A 561 -5.81 22.34 -1.15
N LEU A 562 -4.76 22.60 -0.37
CA LEU A 562 -4.53 23.88 0.29
C LEU A 562 -3.89 24.94 -0.61
N ARG A 563 -3.51 24.58 -1.83
CA ARG A 563 -2.97 25.50 -2.83
C ARG A 563 -4.10 26.43 -3.28
N ASP A 564 -3.85 27.73 -3.25
CA ASP A 564 -4.77 28.77 -3.72
C ASP A 564 -6.09 28.91 -2.94
N ARG A 565 -6.14 28.40 -1.69
CA ARG A 565 -7.29 28.59 -0.78
C ARG A 565 -6.99 29.61 0.31
N GLU A 566 -7.90 30.58 0.44
CA GLU A 566 -7.77 31.72 1.34
C GLU A 566 -8.99 31.86 2.27
N GLY A 567 -8.80 32.56 3.39
CA GLY A 567 -9.84 32.91 4.34
C GLY A 567 -9.72 32.17 5.67
N PRO A 568 -10.41 32.64 6.72
CA PRO A 568 -10.16 32.24 8.10
C PRO A 568 -10.38 30.75 8.37
N GLY A 569 -11.36 30.12 7.71
CA GLY A 569 -11.56 28.68 7.80
C GLY A 569 -10.40 27.88 7.21
N TRP A 570 -9.89 28.30 6.04
CA TRP A 570 -8.75 27.65 5.39
C TRP A 570 -7.42 27.93 6.10
N ASP A 571 -7.28 29.08 6.75
CA ASP A 571 -6.13 29.38 7.61
C ASP A 571 -6.09 28.39 8.79
N ALA A 572 -7.22 28.12 9.44
CA ALA A 572 -7.31 27.13 10.50
C ALA A 572 -7.00 25.69 10.02
N VAL A 573 -7.43 25.34 8.79
CA VAL A 573 -7.06 24.05 8.16
C VAL A 573 -5.56 24.00 7.85
N ARG A 574 -4.95 25.10 7.42
CA ARG A 574 -3.51 25.17 7.14
C ARG A 574 -2.69 24.99 8.41
N ASP A 575 -3.09 25.62 9.51
CA ASP A 575 -2.48 25.44 10.82
C ASP A 575 -2.65 24.01 11.33
N LEU A 576 -3.79 23.36 11.04
CA LEU A 576 -4.02 21.95 11.34
C LEU A 576 -3.08 21.04 10.53
N ALA A 577 -3.02 21.26 9.22
CA ALA A 577 -2.18 20.47 8.32
C ALA A 577 -0.70 20.57 8.70
N ALA A 578 -0.21 21.78 9.03
CA ALA A 578 1.17 22.01 9.42
C ALA A 578 1.60 21.26 10.69
N ARG A 579 0.69 21.06 11.66
CA ARG A 579 0.97 20.30 12.90
C ARG A 579 0.69 18.80 12.80
N SER A 580 -0.11 18.38 11.81
CA SER A 580 -0.64 17.01 11.74
C SER A 580 -0.04 16.18 10.61
N LEU A 581 0.59 16.79 9.62
CA LEU A 581 1.15 16.10 8.46
C LEU A 581 2.67 16.11 8.50
N ILE A 582 3.26 15.06 7.92
CA ILE A 582 4.69 15.00 7.66
C ILE A 582 5.13 16.17 6.76
N ALA A 583 6.21 16.85 7.16
CA ALA A 583 6.97 17.72 6.28
C ALA A 583 8.24 16.99 5.86
N ILE A 584 8.30 16.54 4.61
CA ILE A 584 9.43 15.76 4.09
C ILE A 584 10.50 16.73 3.59
N PRO A 585 11.64 16.87 4.28
CA PRO A 585 12.72 17.72 3.79
C PRO A 585 13.41 17.05 2.60
N GLU A 586 14.11 17.85 1.79
CA GLU A 586 14.98 17.31 0.74
C GLU A 586 16.07 16.42 1.32
N GLN A 587 16.62 16.79 2.49
CA GLN A 587 17.63 16.06 3.24
C GLN A 587 17.39 16.15 4.76
N GLY A 588 17.89 15.18 5.51
CA GLY A 588 17.71 15.02 6.95
C GLY A 588 16.49 14.17 7.33
N MET A 589 16.45 13.78 8.61
CA MET A 589 15.27 13.13 9.20
C MET A 589 14.18 14.16 9.46
N TYR A 590 12.94 13.74 9.25
CA TYR A 590 11.74 14.53 9.51
C TYR A 590 11.13 14.20 10.87
N TYR A 591 10.21 15.03 11.33
CA TYR A 591 9.39 14.78 12.52
C TYR A 591 8.12 14.01 12.15
N LEU A 592 7.89 12.86 12.81
CA LEU A 592 6.61 12.15 12.74
C LEU A 592 5.68 12.71 13.84
N PRO A 593 4.54 13.33 13.50
CA PRO A 593 3.63 13.86 14.50
C PRO A 593 2.99 12.73 15.33
N ASP A 594 3.09 12.78 16.66
CA ASP A 594 2.31 11.93 17.56
C ASP A 594 0.86 12.46 17.62
N PRO A 595 -0.17 11.64 17.31
CA PRO A 595 -1.56 12.05 17.48
C PRO A 595 -1.87 12.67 18.84
N GLU A 596 -1.27 12.20 19.93
CA GLU A 596 -1.56 12.73 21.27
C GLU A 596 -1.19 14.22 21.43
N GLU A 597 -0.27 14.73 20.63
CA GLU A 597 0.15 16.14 20.64
C GLU A 597 -0.79 17.06 19.83
N VAL A 598 -1.73 16.49 19.07
CA VAL A 598 -2.61 17.26 18.18
C VAL A 598 -3.94 17.58 18.86
N GLY A 599 -3.99 18.74 19.51
CA GLY A 599 -5.19 19.24 20.21
C GLY A 599 -5.65 18.30 21.34
N ASP A 600 -6.90 18.42 21.78
CA ASP A 600 -7.42 17.64 22.92
C ASP A 600 -8.15 16.35 22.53
N GLY A 601 -8.30 16.11 21.22
CA GLY A 601 -8.97 14.94 20.64
C GLY A 601 -10.48 14.94 20.78
N ARG A 602 -11.13 16.08 21.07
CA ARG A 602 -12.59 16.16 21.27
C ARG A 602 -13.30 17.07 20.26
N ASP A 603 -12.67 18.14 19.83
CA ASP A 603 -13.20 19.05 18.82
C ASP A 603 -12.91 18.57 17.37
N THR A 604 -13.60 19.16 16.39
CA THR A 604 -13.43 18.83 14.96
C THR A 604 -11.98 18.92 14.47
N PRO A 605 -11.23 20.02 14.69
CA PRO A 605 -9.86 20.10 14.23
C PRO A 605 -8.94 19.09 14.92
N SER A 606 -9.06 18.84 16.22
CA SER A 606 -8.20 17.86 16.91
C SER A 606 -8.47 16.44 16.43
N VAL A 607 -9.73 16.02 16.28
CA VAL A 607 -10.07 14.67 15.77
C VAL A 607 -9.50 14.45 14.37
N LEU A 608 -9.71 15.41 13.46
CA LEU A 608 -9.16 15.33 12.11
C LEU A 608 -7.63 15.33 12.13
N GLY A 609 -7.00 16.22 12.90
CA GLY A 609 -5.55 16.30 13.02
C GLY A 609 -4.92 15.02 13.53
N ARG A 610 -5.51 14.39 14.55
CA ARG A 610 -5.06 13.11 15.09
C ARG A 610 -5.14 12.00 14.04
N ALA A 611 -6.19 11.99 13.22
CA ALA A 611 -6.32 11.03 12.13
C ALA A 611 -5.22 11.23 11.08
N LEU A 612 -4.97 12.49 10.68
CA LEU A 612 -3.90 12.82 9.73
C LEU A 612 -2.51 12.45 10.29
N ALA A 613 -2.25 12.74 11.57
CA ALA A 613 -0.99 12.44 12.25
C ALA A 613 -0.75 10.93 12.40
N ALA A 614 -1.81 10.15 12.60
CA ALA A 614 -1.73 8.70 12.70
C ALA A 614 -1.39 8.04 11.35
N VAL A 615 -1.91 8.60 10.24
CA VAL A 615 -1.76 8.05 8.89
C VAL A 615 -0.47 8.50 8.20
N THR A 616 -0.07 9.76 8.38
CA THR A 616 1.04 10.35 7.62
C THR A 616 2.38 9.62 7.89
N GLY A 617 3.06 9.20 6.81
CA GLY A 617 4.27 8.39 6.87
C GLY A 617 4.06 6.89 7.15
N PHE A 618 2.82 6.47 7.38
CA PHE A 618 2.41 5.08 7.61
C PHE A 618 1.29 4.64 6.66
N GLU A 619 1.11 5.36 5.54
CA GLU A 619 0.01 5.12 4.61
C GLU A 619 0.02 3.71 4.02
N ASN A 620 1.20 3.07 3.92
CA ASN A 620 1.34 1.68 3.47
C ASN A 620 1.47 0.66 4.60
N ASN A 621 1.28 1.07 5.86
CA ASN A 621 1.22 0.19 7.01
C ASN A 621 -0.08 0.44 7.79
N PRO A 622 -1.23 -0.05 7.27
CA PRO A 622 -2.53 0.23 7.87
C PRO A 622 -2.67 -0.27 9.30
N GLU A 623 -2.02 -1.38 9.68
CA GLU A 623 -2.02 -1.87 11.07
C GLU A 623 -1.42 -0.83 12.01
N VAL A 624 -0.22 -0.34 11.71
CA VAL A 624 0.43 0.68 12.53
C VAL A 624 -0.35 1.98 12.52
N ALA A 625 -0.84 2.43 11.36
CA ALA A 625 -1.62 3.66 11.26
C ALA A 625 -2.91 3.60 12.10
N LEU A 626 -3.64 2.49 12.04
CA LEU A 626 -4.86 2.27 12.82
C LEU A 626 -4.58 2.20 14.32
N LEU A 627 -3.53 1.50 14.76
CA LEU A 627 -3.14 1.46 16.17
C LEU A 627 -2.73 2.84 16.69
N ARG A 628 -2.01 3.64 15.89
CA ARG A 628 -1.70 5.03 16.23
C ARG A 628 -2.96 5.90 16.33
N ALA A 629 -3.94 5.65 15.48
CA ALA A 629 -5.19 6.41 15.42
C ALA A 629 -6.15 6.16 16.59
N VAL A 630 -5.96 5.08 17.36
CA VAL A 630 -6.84 4.74 18.50
C VAL A 630 -6.15 4.86 19.85
N ASN A 631 -4.82 4.73 19.89
CA ASN A 631 -4.02 4.79 21.11
C ASN A 631 -3.62 6.24 21.47
N HIS A 632 -4.64 7.07 21.68
CA HIS A 632 -4.50 8.45 22.13
C HIS A 632 -5.72 8.84 22.98
N SER A 633 -5.66 9.97 23.68
CA SER A 633 -6.77 10.48 24.49
C SER A 633 -7.93 10.99 23.62
N GLY A 634 -9.17 10.95 24.12
CA GLY A 634 -10.31 11.57 23.42
C GLY A 634 -10.98 10.62 22.42
N ARG A 635 -11.44 11.12 21.28
CA ARG A 635 -12.36 10.45 20.35
C ARG A 635 -11.72 9.36 19.47
N SER A 636 -11.04 8.40 20.09
CA SER A 636 -10.32 7.31 19.42
C SER A 636 -11.14 6.51 18.40
N ALA A 637 -12.45 6.30 18.62
CA ALA A 637 -13.29 5.59 17.66
C ALA A 637 -13.49 6.40 16.36
N LEU A 638 -13.73 7.70 16.47
CA LEU A 638 -13.92 8.56 15.29
C LEU A 638 -12.59 8.86 14.59
N THR A 639 -11.52 9.08 15.35
CA THR A 639 -10.18 9.22 14.79
C THR A 639 -9.75 7.95 14.07
N GLY A 640 -9.93 6.79 14.70
CA GLY A 640 -9.70 5.48 14.10
C GLY A 640 -10.49 5.30 12.81
N ALA A 641 -11.79 5.64 12.81
CA ALA A 641 -12.64 5.53 11.63
C ALA A 641 -12.17 6.42 10.45
N ILE A 642 -11.80 7.68 10.71
CA ILE A 642 -11.29 8.58 9.66
C ILE A 642 -9.92 8.11 9.15
N ALA A 643 -9.01 7.74 10.05
CA ALA A 643 -7.70 7.22 9.69
C ALA A 643 -7.82 5.92 8.87
N GLY A 644 -8.70 5.03 9.31
CA GLY A 644 -9.08 3.80 8.64
C GLY A 644 -9.62 4.03 7.23
N ALA A 645 -10.48 5.03 7.05
CA ALA A 645 -10.97 5.41 5.73
C ALA A 645 -9.85 5.91 4.81
N LEU A 646 -8.91 6.71 5.31
CA LEU A 646 -7.78 7.23 4.52
C LEU A 646 -6.83 6.10 4.09
N VAL A 647 -6.41 5.23 5.01
CA VAL A 647 -5.53 4.10 4.67
C VAL A 647 -6.25 3.06 3.83
N GLY A 648 -7.54 2.85 4.07
CA GLY A 648 -8.38 1.98 3.26
C GLY A 648 -8.55 2.49 1.82
N ALA A 649 -8.80 3.80 1.65
CA ALA A 649 -8.88 4.43 0.33
C ALA A 649 -7.62 4.22 -0.50
N ARG A 650 -6.45 4.23 0.14
CA ARG A 650 -5.18 4.01 -0.53
C ARG A 650 -4.92 2.55 -0.88
N ASN A 651 -5.12 1.65 0.09
CA ASN A 651 -4.63 0.27 0.00
C ASN A 651 -5.68 -0.73 -0.49
N GLY A 652 -6.95 -0.34 -0.55
CA GLY A 652 -8.07 -1.27 -0.73
C GLY A 652 -8.19 -2.27 0.41
N VAL A 653 -9.20 -3.15 0.36
CA VAL A 653 -9.34 -4.25 1.34
C VAL A 653 -8.12 -5.17 1.38
N PRO A 654 -7.47 -5.55 0.25
CA PRO A 654 -6.33 -6.46 0.28
C PRO A 654 -5.11 -5.96 1.06
N GLY A 655 -4.98 -4.64 1.27
CA GLY A 655 -3.89 -4.08 2.05
C GLY A 655 -4.24 -3.80 3.52
N LEU A 656 -5.51 -3.95 3.92
CA LEU A 656 -5.91 -3.87 5.34
C LEU A 656 -5.53 -5.17 6.09
N PRO A 657 -5.36 -5.14 7.42
CA PRO A 657 -4.91 -6.32 8.18
C PRO A 657 -5.92 -7.48 8.06
N PRO A 658 -5.57 -8.62 7.43
CA PRO A 658 -6.53 -9.69 7.15
C PRO A 658 -7.19 -10.25 8.41
N LYS A 659 -6.38 -10.41 9.48
CA LYS A 659 -6.85 -10.85 10.80
C LYS A 659 -7.98 -9.99 11.38
N TRP A 660 -8.08 -8.72 11.00
CA TRP A 660 -9.12 -7.80 11.44
C TRP A 660 -10.29 -7.76 10.47
N VAL A 661 -10.01 -7.73 9.16
CA VAL A 661 -11.04 -7.76 8.10
C VAL A 661 -11.94 -8.98 8.23
N ASP A 662 -11.36 -10.15 8.52
CA ASP A 662 -12.09 -11.42 8.63
C ASP A 662 -13.05 -11.48 9.84
N GLN A 663 -12.84 -10.62 10.83
CA GLN A 663 -13.64 -10.54 12.06
C GLN A 663 -14.66 -9.40 12.04
N LEU A 664 -14.64 -8.56 11.01
CA LEU A 664 -15.46 -7.36 10.92
C LEU A 664 -16.93 -7.70 10.70
N GLU A 665 -17.77 -7.25 11.62
CA GLU A 665 -19.22 -7.32 11.53
C GLU A 665 -19.73 -6.59 10.27
N LEU A 666 -20.69 -7.19 9.56
CA LEU A 666 -21.40 -6.57 8.44
C LEU A 666 -20.54 -6.11 7.25
N LYS A 667 -19.30 -6.62 7.09
CA LYS A 667 -18.50 -6.44 5.86
C LYS A 667 -19.30 -6.74 4.57
N PRO A 668 -20.10 -7.82 4.47
CA PRO A 668 -20.93 -8.08 3.29
C PRO A 668 -21.93 -6.97 2.95
N LEU A 669 -22.51 -6.33 3.97
CA LEU A 669 -23.44 -5.22 3.80
C LEU A 669 -22.70 -3.97 3.32
N ILE A 670 -21.55 -3.66 3.92
CA ILE A 670 -20.66 -2.56 3.48
C ILE A 670 -20.31 -2.73 2.01
N GLU A 671 -19.83 -3.92 1.62
CA GLU A 671 -19.47 -4.22 0.23
C GLU A 671 -20.67 -4.07 -0.71
N ARG A 672 -21.87 -4.48 -0.29
CA ARG A 672 -23.08 -4.30 -1.09
C ARG A 672 -23.40 -2.82 -1.32
N VAL A 673 -23.43 -2.01 -0.26
CA VAL A 673 -23.75 -0.58 -0.36
C VAL A 673 -22.73 0.15 -1.23
N VAL A 674 -21.43 -0.14 -1.05
CA VAL A 674 -20.36 0.42 -1.88
C VAL A 674 -20.50 0.01 -3.35
N THR A 675 -20.78 -1.27 -3.60
CA THR A 675 -20.99 -1.76 -4.97
C THR A 675 -22.18 -1.06 -5.63
N ASP A 676 -23.26 -0.83 -4.90
CA ASP A 676 -24.40 -0.07 -5.42
C ASP A 676 -24.02 1.39 -5.72
N VAL A 677 -23.20 2.05 -4.88
CA VAL A 677 -22.66 3.39 -5.19
C VAL A 677 -21.95 3.40 -6.54
N THR A 678 -21.08 2.43 -6.80
CA THR A 678 -20.38 2.36 -8.10
C THR A 678 -21.35 2.12 -9.25
N ARG A 679 -22.35 1.24 -9.09
CA ARG A 679 -23.42 1.07 -10.10
C ARG A 679 -24.18 2.37 -10.36
N ARG A 680 -24.45 3.17 -9.32
CA ARG A 680 -25.11 4.46 -9.46
C ARG A 680 -24.30 5.46 -10.30
N PHE A 681 -22.97 5.36 -10.32
CA PHE A 681 -22.09 6.20 -11.14
C PHE A 681 -22.21 5.89 -12.63
N GLU A 682 -22.49 4.63 -12.98
CA GLU A 682 -22.74 4.17 -14.35
C GLU A 682 -24.16 4.52 -14.84
N GLY A 683 -25.09 4.70 -13.90
CA GLY A 683 -26.49 5.02 -14.14
C GLY A 683 -27.43 3.94 -13.60
N ILE A 684 -28.70 4.29 -13.38
CA ILE A 684 -29.71 3.31 -12.97
C ILE A 684 -30.25 2.63 -14.24
N PRO A 685 -30.16 1.29 -14.36
CA PRO A 685 -30.67 0.58 -15.53
C PRO A 685 -32.19 0.77 -15.71
N GLU A 686 -32.66 0.74 -16.96
CA GLU A 686 -34.10 0.78 -17.24
C GLU A 686 -34.78 -0.58 -16.97
N GLY A 687 -36.12 -0.60 -16.93
CA GLY A 687 -36.88 -1.84 -16.83
C GLY A 687 -36.90 -2.46 -15.42
N GLU A 688 -36.85 -3.80 -15.35
CA GLU A 688 -37.03 -4.55 -14.11
C GLU A 688 -35.89 -4.31 -13.10
N GLU A 689 -34.66 -4.13 -13.58
CA GLU A 689 -33.50 -3.83 -12.76
C GLU A 689 -33.60 -2.45 -12.12
N GLY A 690 -34.03 -1.43 -12.88
CA GLY A 690 -34.34 -0.11 -12.33
C GLY A 690 -35.49 -0.13 -11.32
N GLN A 691 -36.50 -0.97 -11.52
CA GLN A 691 -37.57 -1.15 -10.54
C GLN A 691 -37.05 -1.81 -9.25
N ARG A 692 -36.17 -2.81 -9.34
CA ARG A 692 -35.49 -3.41 -8.17
C ARG A 692 -34.66 -2.37 -7.44
N TRP A 693 -33.91 -1.54 -8.18
CA TRP A 693 -33.16 -0.42 -7.62
C TRP A 693 -34.04 0.52 -6.81
N LEU A 694 -35.14 1.00 -7.40
CA LEU A 694 -36.07 1.93 -6.74
C LEU A 694 -36.81 1.32 -5.54
N ARG A 695 -36.92 -0.01 -5.45
CA ARG A 695 -37.42 -0.67 -4.23
C ARG A 695 -36.42 -0.61 -3.08
N ARG A 696 -35.12 -0.77 -3.38
CA ARG A 696 -34.05 -0.66 -2.37
C ARG A 696 -33.78 0.79 -1.98
N TYR A 697 -33.69 1.66 -2.98
CA TYR A 697 -33.40 3.08 -2.82
C TYR A 697 -34.54 3.94 -3.39
N PRO A 698 -35.71 4.01 -2.70
CA PRO A 698 -36.80 4.89 -3.10
C PRO A 698 -36.34 6.34 -3.22
N ALA A 699 -36.77 7.01 -4.29
CA ALA A 699 -36.53 8.43 -4.46
C ALA A 699 -37.23 9.24 -3.35
N ILE A 700 -36.62 10.37 -2.97
CA ILE A 700 -37.20 11.30 -2.01
C ILE A 700 -38.55 11.79 -2.56
N ARG A 701 -39.60 11.78 -1.72
CA ARG A 701 -40.88 12.39 -2.10
C ARG A 701 -40.73 13.92 -1.99
N PRO A 702 -41.12 14.68 -3.03
CA PRO A 702 -41.00 16.14 -3.04
C PRO A 702 -41.85 16.81 -1.96
#